data_AF-A0AAV5QB65-F1
#
_entry.id   AF-A0AAV5QB65-F1
#
_cell.length_a   1.000
_cell.length_b   1.000
_cell.length_c   1.000
_cell.angle_alpha   90.00
_cell.angle_beta   90.00
_cell.angle_gamma   90.00
#
_symmetry.space_group_name_H-M   'P 1'
#
loop_
_entity.id
_entity.type
_entity.pdbx_description
1 polymer ?
#
loop_
_entity_poly.entity_id
_entity_poly.type
_entity_poly.pdbx_seq_one_letter_code
_entity_poly.pdbx_strand_id
1 'polypeptide(L)'
;MENFVALQDDSSVIDSIKLIDDLNELAAKKLKRGGVKKIINTIHNTSIPITSWKFNEWDYGYSKVQLPTNARGLFTLDNVENREKKIVCRGYDKFFSLDETAETQMSVLREETQGPYYLTVKSNGCIAFISGLEDGTLVVCSKHSTGVRNDLSKNHALAAEAALELQLSKNGLNKVELAKWLFKLNLTAVCEFCDDSFEEHVLEYDGEKAGLYLHGLNLNVNEFTTYPLRQVNVFADAWGFKKTEYIECLEWDKMITLLEEMSSSGKYNGEEVEGFVVRCKRVKKDKKIDYFFKYKFKEPYFLYRELREVTKQYLSRHKIEDVQIGRHTHKLICLDYLKFVIPLFQNDPKLEENFLMNKGIVKLRKLYFQSKDKDALSVVESFQKRGENDLNKEMNDLCSALGTNTIFPQNKCKYLLIPIATIGCGKTTTTLTIKKCFPKMIGHVQNDDIPRPVKDKLMRRGLELLMEKDIVTLDKNNHKYIERKQVFDEFETVGKGVWKRLNSKNEIGSPVKIIALNFLPRKGHSELPIFDQQLWNITKSRVSERGDDHQSINFDSNPKETEAIMKGFLSRFQPVNSKYTPDNQFDEILDLNVGENSSFENAKIILDYFIKEGVLPSVEDKQIELAFEEAKSYRPSTKKFMGKNNSKKNKTKNKEKTNSGKNKAESNNQKLEGLIKKKSLTTLAYEFLVMS
;
A
#
# COMPACT_ATOMS: atom_id res chain seq x y z
N MET A 1 -34.86 -18.59 16.65
CA MET A 1 -33.98 -17.94 17.65
C MET A 1 -33.71 -18.82 18.87
N GLU A 2 -34.63 -19.71 19.30
CA GLU A 2 -34.45 -20.54 20.52
C GLU A 2 -33.28 -21.54 20.48
N ASN A 3 -32.81 -21.93 19.28
CA ASN A 3 -31.64 -22.80 19.11
C ASN A 3 -30.31 -22.04 18.92
N PHE A 4 -30.25 -20.73 19.23
CA PHE A 4 -29.00 -19.98 19.18
C PHE A 4 -28.10 -20.42 20.34
N VAL A 5 -27.16 -21.32 20.07
CA VAL A 5 -26.18 -21.77 21.06
C VAL A 5 -25.26 -20.60 21.38
N ALA A 6 -25.20 -20.21 22.65
CA ALA A 6 -24.25 -19.23 23.14
C ALA A 6 -22.85 -19.83 23.10
N LEU A 7 -21.93 -19.18 22.39
CA LEU A 7 -20.51 -19.47 22.48
C LEU A 7 -19.95 -18.69 23.69
N GLN A 8 -20.31 -19.09 24.92
CA GLN A 8 -19.80 -18.44 26.13
C GLN A 8 -18.74 -19.29 26.82
N ASP A 9 -17.67 -18.63 27.26
CA ASP A 9 -16.61 -19.16 28.11
C ASP A 9 -16.32 -18.10 29.18
N ASP A 10 -16.41 -18.45 30.46
CA ASP A 10 -16.21 -17.55 31.61
C ASP A 10 -14.79 -16.95 31.65
N SER A 11 -13.82 -17.56 30.96
CA SER A 11 -12.47 -17.01 30.81
C SER A 11 -12.42 -15.68 30.03
N SER A 12 -13.46 -15.36 29.26
CA SER A 12 -13.50 -14.21 28.33
C SER A 12 -13.57 -12.83 28.99
N VAL A 13 -14.09 -12.73 30.22
CA VAL A 13 -14.21 -11.44 30.95
C VAL A 13 -12.84 -10.96 31.42
N ILE A 14 -12.04 -11.85 32.00
CA ILE A 14 -10.68 -11.54 32.49
C ILE A 14 -9.79 -11.08 31.33
N ASP A 15 -9.89 -11.75 30.18
CA ASP A 15 -9.15 -11.39 28.97
C ASP A 15 -9.55 -10.02 28.42
N SER A 16 -10.82 -9.64 28.51
CA SER A 16 -11.31 -8.33 28.08
C SER A 16 -10.77 -7.20 28.94
N ILE A 17 -10.72 -7.38 30.27
CA ILE A 17 -10.13 -6.41 31.21
C ILE A 17 -8.66 -6.19 30.88
N LYS A 18 -7.90 -7.28 30.73
CA LYS A 18 -6.47 -7.23 30.41
C LYS A 18 -6.22 -6.53 29.07
N LEU A 19 -7.00 -6.85 28.04
CA LEU A 19 -6.89 -6.19 26.73
C LEU A 19 -7.07 -4.67 26.86
N ILE A 20 -8.08 -4.21 27.61
CA ILE A 20 -8.35 -2.77 27.78
C ILE A 20 -7.19 -2.08 28.49
N ASP A 21 -6.58 -2.71 29.49
CA ASP A 21 -5.41 -2.18 30.18
C ASP A 21 -4.18 -2.09 29.26
N ASP A 22 -3.89 -3.15 28.51
CA ASP A 22 -2.81 -3.18 27.51
C ASP A 22 -3.00 -2.08 26.45
N LEU A 23 -4.24 -1.88 25.99
CA LEU A 23 -4.58 -0.83 25.01
C LEU A 23 -4.39 0.58 25.58
N ASN A 24 -4.81 0.80 26.84
CA ASN A 24 -4.58 2.07 27.54
C ASN A 24 -3.08 2.37 27.67
N GLU A 25 -2.27 1.38 28.04
CA GLU A 25 -0.81 1.52 28.14
C GLU A 25 -0.17 1.83 26.77
N LEU A 26 -0.56 1.08 25.73
CA LEU A 26 -0.06 1.29 24.37
C LEU A 26 -0.43 2.66 23.80
N ALA A 27 -1.64 3.15 24.06
CA ALA A 27 -2.07 4.49 23.64
C ALA A 27 -1.26 5.59 24.32
N ALA A 28 -0.92 5.42 25.60
CA ALA A 28 -0.10 6.37 26.36
C ALA A 28 1.34 6.45 25.80
N LYS A 29 1.90 5.33 25.32
CA LYS A 29 3.27 5.27 24.76
C LYS A 29 3.43 5.98 23.41
N LYS A 30 2.35 6.23 22.66
CA LYS A 30 2.36 6.93 21.35
C LYS A 30 3.42 6.38 20.37
N LEU A 31 3.54 5.05 20.28
CA LEU A 31 4.52 4.39 19.42
C LEU A 31 4.23 4.64 17.94
N LYS A 32 5.28 4.83 17.13
CA LYS A 32 5.16 4.95 15.66
C LYS A 32 4.80 3.63 14.96
N ARG A 33 5.14 2.49 15.57
CA ARG A 33 4.86 1.14 15.09
C ARG A 33 4.31 0.31 16.24
N GLY A 34 3.26 -0.46 15.98
CA GLY A 34 2.51 -1.17 17.03
C GLY A 34 1.78 -0.23 17.99
N GLY A 35 1.57 1.04 17.59
CA GLY A 35 0.82 2.00 18.38
C GLY A 35 -0.69 1.88 18.12
N VAL A 36 -1.48 2.31 19.10
CA VAL A 36 -2.94 2.39 19.00
C VAL A 36 -3.42 3.80 19.32
N LYS A 37 -4.35 4.33 18.53
CA LYS A 37 -5.03 5.59 18.79
C LYS A 37 -6.30 5.31 19.59
N LYS A 38 -6.41 5.94 20.77
CA LYS A 38 -7.60 5.99 21.61
C LYS A 38 -8.51 7.13 21.15
N ILE A 39 -9.78 6.85 20.86
CA ILE A 39 -10.78 7.84 20.44
C ILE A 39 -12.03 7.65 21.33
N ILE A 40 -12.33 8.63 22.18
CA ILE A 40 -13.51 8.59 23.04
C ILE A 40 -14.69 9.16 22.25
N ASN A 41 -15.80 8.44 22.23
CA ASN A 41 -17.07 8.82 21.63
C ASN A 41 -18.17 8.69 22.69
N THR A 42 -19.36 9.19 22.39
CA THR A 42 -20.56 9.01 23.21
C THR A 42 -21.60 8.26 22.39
N ILE A 43 -22.25 7.25 22.98
CA ILE A 43 -23.34 6.54 22.30
C ILE A 43 -24.48 7.53 22.01
N HIS A 44 -25.04 7.47 20.80
CA HIS A 44 -26.10 8.37 20.35
C HIS A 44 -27.27 8.41 21.34
N ASN A 45 -27.78 9.61 21.65
CA ASN A 45 -28.87 9.85 22.59
C ASN A 45 -28.60 9.37 24.04
N THR A 46 -27.33 9.25 24.44
CA THR A 46 -26.95 8.93 25.82
C THR A 46 -25.80 9.83 26.29
N SER A 47 -25.44 9.71 27.57
CA SER A 47 -24.20 10.25 28.15
C SER A 47 -23.10 9.19 28.28
N ILE A 48 -23.30 7.96 27.78
CA ILE A 48 -22.41 6.83 28.01
C ILE A 48 -21.19 6.93 27.07
N PRO A 49 -19.97 7.07 27.62
CA PRO A 49 -18.77 7.13 26.80
C PRO A 49 -18.33 5.73 26.36
N ILE A 50 -17.94 5.59 25.10
CA ILE A 50 -17.26 4.39 24.59
C ILE A 50 -15.96 4.75 23.88
N THR A 51 -14.96 3.91 24.06
CA THR A 51 -13.63 4.11 23.48
C THR A 51 -13.46 3.27 22.22
N SER A 52 -13.17 3.92 21.10
CA SER A 52 -12.75 3.31 19.84
C SER A 52 -11.22 3.19 19.79
N TRP A 53 -10.74 2.01 19.42
CA TRP A 53 -9.31 1.72 19.30
C TRP A 53 -8.91 1.54 17.84
N LYS A 54 -7.96 2.35 17.38
CA LYS A 54 -7.48 2.35 15.98
C LYS A 54 -5.98 2.13 15.90
N PHE A 55 -5.59 0.95 15.43
CA PHE A 55 -4.21 0.64 15.04
C PHE A 55 -3.87 1.23 13.66
N ASN A 56 -2.58 1.33 13.34
CA ASN A 56 -2.15 1.66 11.98
C ASN A 56 -2.39 0.46 11.05
N GLU A 57 -2.85 0.71 9.81
CA GLU A 57 -3.23 -0.37 8.89
C GLU A 57 -2.06 -1.29 8.51
N TRP A 58 -0.82 -0.80 8.47
CA TRP A 58 0.36 -1.61 8.17
C TRP A 58 0.83 -2.48 9.35
N ASP A 59 0.46 -2.15 10.60
CA ASP A 59 0.95 -2.87 11.78
C ASP A 59 0.36 -4.30 11.86
N TYR A 60 -0.86 -4.52 11.35
CA TYR A 60 -1.51 -5.84 11.33
C TYR A 60 -0.76 -6.89 10.48
N GLY A 61 -0.09 -6.46 9.41
CA GLY A 61 0.64 -7.35 8.49
C GLY A 61 2.14 -7.36 8.74
N TYR A 62 2.62 -6.64 9.76
CA TYR A 62 4.04 -6.45 10.00
C TYR A 62 4.58 -7.43 11.04
N SER A 63 5.26 -8.48 10.57
CA SER A 63 5.75 -9.60 11.40
C SER A 63 6.66 -9.25 12.58
N LYS A 64 7.19 -8.01 12.64
CA LYS A 64 8.02 -7.54 13.76
C LYS A 64 7.23 -6.83 14.87
N VAL A 65 5.91 -6.69 14.71
CA VAL A 65 5.02 -6.09 15.70
C VAL A 65 4.02 -7.15 16.14
N GLN A 66 3.83 -7.27 17.44
CA GLN A 66 2.78 -8.08 18.03
C GLN A 66 1.73 -7.15 18.62
N LEU A 67 0.53 -7.18 18.05
CA LEU A 67 -0.61 -6.43 18.56
C LEU A 67 -1.31 -7.24 19.67
N PRO A 68 -1.92 -6.58 20.67
CA PRO A 68 -2.67 -7.26 21.72
C PRO A 68 -3.97 -7.89 21.17
N THR A 69 -4.44 -7.40 20.01
CA THR A 69 -5.59 -7.91 19.27
C THR A 69 -5.45 -7.51 17.79
N ASN A 70 -6.01 -8.33 16.89
CA ASN A 70 -6.09 -8.02 15.45
C ASN A 70 -7.46 -7.44 15.03
N ALA A 71 -8.34 -7.16 16.00
CA ALA A 71 -9.68 -6.63 15.74
C ALA A 71 -9.63 -5.26 15.04
N ARG A 72 -10.30 -5.16 13.89
CA ARG A 72 -10.45 -3.91 13.12
C ARG A 72 -11.88 -3.38 13.29
N GLY A 73 -12.01 -2.40 14.18
CA GLY A 73 -13.30 -1.88 14.62
C GLY A 73 -13.60 -2.39 16.02
N LEU A 74 -12.85 -1.90 17.01
CA LEU A 74 -12.93 -2.33 18.39
C LEU A 74 -13.40 -1.17 19.26
N PHE A 75 -14.49 -1.40 19.99
CA PHE A 75 -15.07 -0.43 20.90
C PHE A 75 -15.21 -1.05 22.29
N THR A 76 -14.76 -0.33 23.31
CA THR A 76 -14.79 -0.80 24.70
C THR A 76 -15.46 0.23 25.59
N LEU A 77 -16.13 -0.28 26.62
CA LEU A 77 -16.63 0.52 27.73
C LEU A 77 -15.67 0.31 28.91
N ASP A 78 -15.27 1.41 29.53
CA ASP A 78 -14.38 1.46 30.69
C ASP A 78 -15.05 2.41 31.69
N ASN A 79 -16.00 1.87 32.45
CA ASN A 79 -16.77 2.63 33.42
C ASN A 79 -16.06 2.57 34.78
N VAL A 80 -15.55 3.74 35.18
CA VAL A 80 -14.78 3.89 36.41
C VAL A 80 -15.67 3.78 37.65
N GLU A 81 -16.95 4.16 37.57
CA GLU A 81 -17.86 4.21 38.72
C GLU A 81 -18.26 2.81 39.21
N ASN A 82 -18.62 1.91 38.30
CA ASN A 82 -18.98 0.53 38.62
C ASN A 82 -17.83 -0.47 38.38
N ARG A 83 -16.63 0.00 38.01
CA ARG A 83 -15.43 -0.79 37.66
C ARG A 83 -15.67 -1.80 36.52
N GLU A 84 -16.60 -1.51 35.62
CA GLU A 84 -16.93 -2.37 34.50
C GLU A 84 -16.03 -2.07 33.29
N LYS A 85 -15.36 -3.11 32.79
CA LYS A 85 -14.55 -3.07 31.57
C LYS A 85 -15.00 -4.17 30.62
N LYS A 86 -15.53 -3.78 29.46
CA LYS A 86 -16.04 -4.75 28.47
C LYS A 86 -15.78 -4.31 27.04
N ILE A 87 -15.68 -5.31 26.16
CA ILE A 87 -15.75 -5.09 24.72
C ILE A 87 -17.23 -4.91 24.36
N VAL A 88 -17.58 -3.77 23.77
CA VAL A 88 -18.95 -3.44 23.34
C VAL A 88 -19.15 -3.78 21.88
N CYS A 89 -18.17 -3.44 21.03
CA CYS A 89 -18.17 -3.87 19.63
C CYS A 89 -16.84 -4.47 19.21
N ARG A 90 -16.90 -5.58 18.48
CA ARG A 90 -15.76 -6.31 17.95
C ARG A 90 -15.95 -6.64 16.47
N GLY A 91 -15.37 -5.82 15.60
CA GLY A 91 -15.27 -6.10 14.16
C GLY A 91 -14.38 -7.32 13.88
N TYR A 92 -14.26 -7.74 12.62
CA TYR A 92 -13.38 -8.87 12.26
C TYR A 92 -11.91 -8.59 12.58
N ASP A 93 -11.11 -9.65 12.62
CA ASP A 93 -9.67 -9.46 12.47
C ASP A 93 -9.35 -8.81 11.12
N LYS A 94 -8.28 -8.01 11.07
CA LYS A 94 -7.79 -7.48 9.81
C LYS A 94 -7.37 -8.64 8.90
N PHE A 95 -8.08 -8.80 7.78
CA PHE A 95 -7.73 -9.75 6.73
C PHE A 95 -7.20 -9.06 5.47
N PHE A 96 -6.40 -9.81 4.72
CA PHE A 96 -5.64 -9.33 3.56
C PHE A 96 -6.08 -10.03 2.28
N SER A 97 -5.72 -9.44 1.15
CA SER A 97 -5.93 -10.02 -0.17
C SER A 97 -5.04 -11.23 -0.35
N LEU A 98 -5.48 -12.16 -1.20
CA LEU A 98 -4.59 -13.18 -1.76
C LEU A 98 -3.30 -12.49 -2.27
N ASP A 99 -2.17 -13.06 -1.90
CA ASP A 99 -0.81 -12.61 -2.18
C ASP A 99 -0.41 -11.20 -1.65
N GLU A 100 -1.23 -10.55 -0.83
CA GLU A 100 -0.93 -9.22 -0.24
C GLU A 100 0.14 -9.29 0.86
N THR A 101 0.19 -10.39 1.62
CA THR A 101 1.12 -10.58 2.75
C THR A 101 1.80 -11.95 2.68
N ALA A 102 2.82 -12.17 3.50
CA ALA A 102 3.46 -13.49 3.62
C ALA A 102 2.47 -14.58 4.06
N GLU A 103 1.48 -14.23 4.89
CA GLU A 103 0.48 -15.19 5.39
C GLU A 103 -0.64 -15.47 4.38
N THR A 104 -0.85 -14.56 3.43
CA THR A 104 -1.89 -14.71 2.40
C THR A 104 -1.34 -15.14 1.04
N GLN A 105 -0.08 -15.61 0.99
CA GLN A 105 0.44 -16.25 -0.22
C GLN A 105 -0.36 -17.50 -0.53
N MET A 106 -0.65 -17.73 -1.83
CA MET A 106 -1.43 -18.90 -2.28
C MET A 106 -0.93 -20.23 -1.70
N SER A 107 0.39 -20.46 -1.70
CA SER A 107 0.99 -21.69 -1.14
C SER A 107 0.74 -21.85 0.36
N VAL A 108 0.89 -20.75 1.11
CA VAL A 108 0.69 -20.72 2.56
C VAL A 108 -0.79 -20.96 2.90
N LEU A 109 -1.70 -20.30 2.21
CA LEU A 109 -3.13 -20.49 2.43
C LEU A 109 -3.57 -21.92 2.10
N ARG A 110 -3.05 -22.51 1.02
CA ARG A 110 -3.36 -23.90 0.64
C ARG A 110 -2.93 -24.90 1.71
N GLU A 111 -1.78 -24.67 2.35
CA GLU A 111 -1.22 -25.56 3.36
C GLU A 111 -1.86 -25.36 4.75
N GLU A 112 -2.10 -24.12 5.16
CA GLU A 112 -2.47 -23.80 6.55
C GLU A 112 -3.98 -23.64 6.77
N THR A 113 -4.80 -23.56 5.71
CA THR A 113 -6.25 -23.41 5.84
C THR A 113 -7.00 -24.70 5.59
N GLN A 114 -8.20 -24.81 6.17
CA GLN A 114 -9.09 -25.95 5.99
C GLN A 114 -10.52 -25.47 5.72
N GLY A 115 -11.17 -26.15 4.78
CA GLY A 115 -12.58 -25.98 4.49
C GLY A 115 -13.52 -26.52 5.59
N PRO A 116 -14.84 -26.35 5.43
CA PRO A 116 -15.49 -25.71 4.29
C PRO A 116 -15.10 -24.23 4.15
N TYR A 117 -14.85 -23.82 2.91
CA TYR A 117 -14.57 -22.46 2.49
C TYR A 117 -15.87 -21.79 2.09
N TYR A 118 -16.21 -20.69 2.76
CA TYR A 118 -17.39 -19.90 2.43
C TYR A 118 -16.99 -18.61 1.72
N LEU A 119 -17.32 -18.51 0.44
CA LEU A 119 -17.06 -17.35 -0.40
C LEU A 119 -18.25 -16.40 -0.24
N THR A 120 -18.15 -15.44 0.66
CA THR A 120 -19.20 -14.41 0.84
C THR A 120 -19.02 -13.26 -0.13
N VAL A 121 -20.08 -12.86 -0.84
CA VAL A 121 -20.05 -11.70 -1.74
C VAL A 121 -19.59 -10.48 -0.96
N LYS A 122 -18.59 -9.79 -1.50
CA LYS A 122 -18.06 -8.60 -0.86
C LYS A 122 -18.87 -7.38 -1.29
N SER A 123 -19.92 -7.06 -0.54
CA SER A 123 -20.70 -5.84 -0.72
C SER A 123 -19.80 -4.58 -0.69
N ASN A 124 -20.26 -3.54 -1.38
CA ASN A 124 -19.48 -2.32 -1.60
C ASN A 124 -20.18 -1.10 -0.97
N GLY A 125 -20.05 -0.96 0.35
CA GLY A 125 -20.65 0.15 1.10
C GLY A 125 -19.76 0.61 2.25
N CYS A 126 -20.40 0.91 3.38
CA CYS A 126 -19.76 1.28 4.63
C CYS A 126 -20.05 0.28 5.73
N ILE A 127 -19.01 -0.27 6.36
CA ILE A 127 -19.18 -1.19 7.48
C ILE A 127 -19.83 -0.50 8.69
N ALA A 128 -20.80 -1.19 9.28
CA ALA A 128 -21.44 -0.83 10.53
C ALA A 128 -21.36 -2.00 11.53
N PHE A 129 -21.18 -1.66 12.79
CA PHE A 129 -21.18 -2.58 13.93
C PHE A 129 -22.37 -2.25 14.81
N ILE A 130 -23.18 -3.25 15.12
CA ILE A 130 -24.37 -3.11 15.94
C ILE A 130 -24.22 -4.04 17.13
N SER A 131 -24.31 -3.50 18.34
CA SER A 131 -24.37 -4.27 19.59
C SER A 131 -25.39 -3.64 20.53
N GLY A 132 -25.47 -4.11 21.76
CA GLY A 132 -26.37 -3.56 22.77
C GLY A 132 -25.77 -3.60 24.17
N LEU A 133 -26.34 -2.79 25.05
CA LEU A 133 -26.08 -2.81 26.49
C LEU A 133 -27.21 -3.53 27.23
N GLU A 134 -26.98 -3.81 28.51
CA GLU A 134 -27.90 -4.55 29.38
C GLU A 134 -29.27 -3.88 29.53
N ASP A 135 -29.29 -2.54 29.61
CA ASP A 135 -30.50 -1.73 29.69
C ASP A 135 -31.31 -1.70 28.37
N GLY A 136 -30.77 -2.28 27.30
CA GLY A 136 -31.35 -2.27 25.96
C GLY A 136 -30.99 -1.03 25.13
N THR A 137 -30.00 -0.25 25.56
CA THR A 137 -29.37 0.78 24.73
C THR A 137 -28.71 0.13 23.52
N LEU A 138 -29.11 0.56 22.33
CA LEU A 138 -28.51 0.11 21.08
C LEU A 138 -27.20 0.87 20.81
N VAL A 139 -26.17 0.15 20.39
CA VAL A 139 -24.86 0.73 20.05
C VAL A 139 -24.61 0.52 18.57
N VAL A 140 -24.64 1.60 17.79
CA VAL A 140 -24.33 1.56 16.35
C VAL A 140 -23.04 2.33 16.09
N CYS A 141 -22.05 1.66 15.51
CA CYS A 141 -20.75 2.23 15.21
C CYS A 141 -20.45 2.11 13.72
N SER A 142 -19.84 3.14 13.16
CA SER A 142 -19.04 2.99 11.93
C SER A 142 -17.70 2.31 12.28
N LYS A 143 -16.81 2.21 11.30
CA LYS A 143 -15.49 1.60 11.48
C LYS A 143 -14.72 2.07 12.74
N HIS A 144 -14.77 3.37 13.07
CA HIS A 144 -13.97 3.95 14.17
C HIS A 144 -14.70 5.04 14.99
N SER A 145 -15.99 5.27 14.73
CA SER A 145 -16.78 6.35 15.35
C SER A 145 -18.19 5.88 15.64
N THR A 146 -18.80 6.43 16.68
CA THR A 146 -20.24 6.32 17.00
C THR A 146 -20.77 7.69 17.40
N GLY A 147 -22.10 7.84 17.48
CA GLY A 147 -22.75 9.03 18.00
C GLY A 147 -22.57 10.28 17.16
N VAL A 148 -23.01 11.41 17.71
CA VAL A 148 -22.91 12.73 17.07
C VAL A 148 -21.47 13.21 17.08
N ARG A 149 -21.03 13.78 15.96
CA ARG A 149 -19.71 14.39 15.80
C ARG A 149 -19.84 15.79 15.18
N ASN A 150 -18.94 16.68 15.57
CA ASN A 150 -18.94 18.08 15.13
C ASN A 150 -18.14 18.31 13.84
N ASP A 151 -17.74 17.27 13.13
CA ASP A 151 -17.04 17.43 11.86
C ASP A 151 -18.03 17.57 10.69
N LEU A 152 -17.59 18.21 9.61
CA LEU A 152 -18.40 18.45 8.40
C LEU A 152 -18.59 17.19 7.53
N SER A 153 -18.16 16.02 7.99
CA SER A 153 -18.18 14.79 7.18
C SER A 153 -19.39 13.90 7.50
N LYS A 154 -19.92 13.21 6.47
CA LYS A 154 -21.10 12.33 6.60
C LYS A 154 -20.97 11.38 7.77
N ASN A 155 -21.94 11.34 8.69
CA ASN A 155 -21.86 10.46 9.85
C ASN A 155 -22.40 9.05 9.53
N HIS A 156 -21.50 8.15 9.12
CA HIS A 156 -21.86 6.77 8.76
C HIS A 156 -22.53 5.97 9.88
N ALA A 157 -22.20 6.25 11.15
CA ALA A 157 -22.80 5.55 12.28
C ALA A 157 -24.29 5.90 12.42
N LEU A 158 -24.60 7.21 12.40
CA LEU A 158 -25.99 7.68 12.48
C LEU A 158 -26.82 7.30 11.25
N ALA A 159 -26.20 7.29 10.06
CA ALA A 159 -26.88 6.86 8.85
C ALA A 159 -27.26 5.37 8.91
N ALA A 160 -26.33 4.51 9.36
CA ALA A 160 -26.62 3.09 9.55
C ALA A 160 -27.65 2.85 10.66
N GLU A 161 -27.62 3.64 11.74
CA GLU A 161 -28.61 3.59 12.83
C GLU A 161 -30.01 3.98 12.33
N ALA A 162 -30.13 5.09 11.59
CA ALA A 162 -31.40 5.51 11.01
C ALA A 162 -31.95 4.46 10.02
N ALA A 163 -31.09 3.86 9.20
CA ALA A 163 -31.47 2.77 8.30
C ALA A 163 -31.95 1.53 9.06
N LEU A 164 -31.28 1.18 10.17
CA LEU A 164 -31.67 0.07 11.04
C LEU A 164 -33.00 0.34 11.73
N GLU A 165 -33.22 1.52 12.29
CA GLU A 165 -34.49 1.89 12.93
C GLU A 165 -35.66 1.83 11.94
N LEU A 166 -35.46 2.35 10.73
CA LEU A 166 -36.46 2.27 9.65
C LEU A 166 -36.75 0.80 9.28
N GLN A 167 -35.72 -0.03 9.13
CA GLN A 167 -35.86 -1.46 8.83
C GLN A 167 -36.64 -2.19 9.93
N LEU A 168 -36.29 -1.97 11.20
CA LEU A 168 -36.95 -2.61 12.34
C LEU A 168 -38.42 -2.17 12.42
N SER A 169 -38.68 -0.87 12.31
CA SER A 169 -40.04 -0.32 12.33
C SER A 169 -40.91 -0.89 11.21
N LYS A 170 -40.40 -0.97 9.98
CA LYS A 170 -41.11 -1.58 8.84
C LYS A 170 -41.49 -3.04 9.07
N ASN A 171 -40.70 -3.78 9.86
CA ASN A 171 -40.95 -5.18 10.18
C ASN A 171 -41.66 -5.39 11.53
N GLY A 172 -42.11 -4.33 12.20
CA GLY A 172 -42.75 -4.42 13.52
C GLY A 172 -41.83 -4.90 14.65
N LEU A 173 -40.51 -4.72 14.49
CA LEU A 173 -39.49 -5.17 15.42
C LEU A 173 -39.03 -4.03 16.35
N ASN A 174 -38.68 -4.38 17.59
CA ASN A 174 -38.25 -3.41 18.59
C ASN A 174 -36.72 -3.32 18.70
N LYS A 175 -36.16 -2.11 18.59
CA LYS A 175 -34.72 -1.87 18.73
C LYS A 175 -34.16 -2.25 20.11
N VAL A 176 -34.94 -2.07 21.17
CA VAL A 176 -34.56 -2.42 22.54
C VAL A 176 -34.39 -3.94 22.68
N GLU A 177 -35.25 -4.71 22.01
CA GLU A 177 -35.15 -6.17 22.01
C GLU A 177 -33.93 -6.64 21.24
N LEU A 178 -33.63 -6.03 20.08
CA LEU A 178 -32.41 -6.32 19.32
C LEU A 178 -31.17 -6.07 20.19
N ALA A 179 -31.10 -4.91 20.86
CA ALA A 179 -29.99 -4.56 21.74
C ALA A 179 -29.83 -5.59 22.88
N LYS A 180 -30.92 -5.95 23.56
CA LYS A 180 -30.90 -6.96 24.63
C LYS A 180 -30.47 -8.34 24.12
N TRP A 181 -30.88 -8.74 22.92
CA TRP A 181 -30.45 -10.00 22.31
C TRP A 181 -28.95 -10.01 21.98
N LEU A 182 -28.44 -8.92 21.39
CA LEU A 182 -27.01 -8.78 21.09
C LEU A 182 -26.17 -8.77 22.38
N PHE A 183 -26.64 -8.08 23.43
CA PHE A 183 -26.00 -8.07 24.74
C PHE A 183 -25.99 -9.47 25.37
N LYS A 184 -27.17 -10.13 25.45
CA LYS A 184 -27.32 -11.47 26.06
C LYS A 184 -26.42 -12.52 25.41
N LEU A 185 -26.26 -12.45 24.09
CA LEU A 185 -25.41 -13.37 23.33
C LEU A 185 -23.94 -12.93 23.27
N ASN A 186 -23.59 -11.77 23.85
CA ASN A 186 -22.28 -11.14 23.78
C ASN A 186 -21.79 -10.93 22.33
N LEU A 187 -22.66 -10.38 21.47
CA LEU A 187 -22.43 -10.26 20.03
C LEU A 187 -22.31 -8.83 19.52
N THR A 188 -21.48 -8.70 18.49
CA THR A 188 -21.54 -7.62 17.51
C THR A 188 -22.10 -8.17 16.20
N ALA A 189 -23.22 -7.63 15.74
CA ALA A 189 -23.66 -7.77 14.37
C ALA A 189 -22.84 -6.86 13.46
N VAL A 190 -22.26 -7.45 12.42
CA VAL A 190 -21.41 -6.75 11.44
C VAL A 190 -22.13 -6.75 10.10
N CYS A 191 -22.46 -5.56 9.64
CA CYS A 191 -23.16 -5.35 8.37
C CYS A 191 -22.42 -4.34 7.48
N GLU A 192 -22.71 -4.42 6.19
CA GLU A 192 -22.31 -3.41 5.21
C GLU A 192 -23.56 -2.60 4.90
N PHE A 193 -23.52 -1.30 5.18
CA PHE A 193 -24.58 -0.37 4.79
C PHE A 193 -24.33 0.09 3.36
N CYS A 194 -25.21 -0.30 2.46
CA CYS A 194 -25.15 -0.01 1.03
C CYS A 194 -26.41 0.75 0.63
N ASP A 195 -26.29 2.02 0.28
CA ASP A 195 -27.43 2.86 -0.10
C ASP A 195 -26.94 4.07 -0.90
N ASP A 196 -27.20 4.06 -2.21
CA ASP A 196 -26.80 5.13 -3.11
C ASP A 196 -27.51 6.46 -2.81
N SER A 197 -28.68 6.43 -2.13
CA SER A 197 -29.40 7.62 -1.64
C SER A 197 -28.72 8.25 -0.41
N PHE A 198 -27.83 7.53 0.27
CA PHE A 198 -26.93 8.07 1.29
C PHE A 198 -25.55 8.42 0.70
N GLU A 199 -24.85 7.45 0.12
CA GLU A 199 -23.51 7.61 -0.44
C GLU A 199 -23.22 6.57 -1.53
N GLU A 200 -22.97 7.01 -2.76
CA GLU A 200 -22.53 6.10 -3.82
C GLU A 200 -21.07 5.70 -3.62
N HIS A 201 -20.79 4.40 -3.75
CA HIS A 201 -19.44 3.87 -3.72
C HIS A 201 -18.92 3.61 -5.15
N VAL A 202 -18.70 2.34 -5.50
CA VAL A 202 -18.27 1.92 -6.84
C VAL A 202 -19.38 1.11 -7.50
N LEU A 203 -20.01 0.19 -6.77
CA LEU A 203 -21.14 -0.59 -7.27
C LEU A 203 -22.46 0.07 -6.87
N GLU A 204 -23.49 -0.21 -7.63
CA GLU A 204 -24.83 0.37 -7.47
C GLU A 204 -25.63 -0.39 -6.41
N TYR A 205 -26.29 0.36 -5.54
CA TYR A 205 -27.21 -0.12 -4.50
C TYR A 205 -28.40 0.84 -4.38
N ASP A 206 -29.23 0.87 -5.42
CA ASP A 206 -30.46 1.66 -5.48
C ASP A 206 -31.70 0.80 -5.16
N GLY A 207 -32.84 1.47 -4.90
CA GLY A 207 -34.14 0.83 -4.69
C GLY A 207 -34.10 -0.34 -3.69
N GLU A 208 -34.54 -1.51 -4.12
CA GLU A 208 -34.58 -2.74 -3.30
C GLU A 208 -33.20 -3.30 -2.96
N LYS A 209 -32.12 -2.83 -3.59
CA LYS A 209 -30.75 -3.21 -3.22
C LYS A 209 -30.21 -2.39 -2.05
N ALA A 210 -30.79 -1.23 -1.76
CA ALA A 210 -30.38 -0.40 -0.64
C ALA A 210 -30.73 -1.05 0.72
N GLY A 211 -29.79 -1.06 1.67
CA GLY A 211 -30.03 -1.53 3.03
C GLY A 211 -28.79 -2.04 3.76
N LEU A 212 -29.04 -2.69 4.90
CA LEU A 212 -28.00 -3.27 5.76
C LEU A 212 -27.82 -4.76 5.43
N TYR A 213 -26.70 -5.09 4.79
CA TYR A 213 -26.34 -6.47 4.48
C TYR A 213 -25.61 -7.08 5.67
N LEU A 214 -26.27 -7.96 6.41
CA LEU A 214 -25.64 -8.65 7.53
C LEU A 214 -24.70 -9.72 6.98
N HIS A 215 -23.41 -9.57 7.30
CA HIS A 215 -22.39 -10.53 6.89
C HIS A 215 -21.71 -11.19 8.08
N GLY A 216 -21.94 -10.83 9.33
CA GLY A 216 -21.44 -11.67 10.42
C GLY A 216 -21.93 -11.29 11.80
N LEU A 217 -21.69 -12.20 12.73
CA LEU A 217 -21.94 -12.03 14.15
C LEU A 217 -20.67 -12.46 14.88
N ASN A 218 -19.98 -11.51 15.47
CA ASN A 218 -18.72 -11.75 16.18
C ASN A 218 -18.97 -11.72 17.68
N LEU A 219 -18.28 -12.59 18.42
CA LEU A 219 -18.27 -12.48 19.87
C LEU A 219 -17.48 -11.24 20.31
N ASN A 220 -17.99 -10.57 21.34
CA ASN A 220 -17.33 -9.45 22.00
C ASN A 220 -16.26 -9.96 22.99
N VAL A 221 -15.27 -10.66 22.44
CA VAL A 221 -14.11 -11.20 23.15
C VAL A 221 -12.83 -10.84 22.41
N ASN A 222 -11.66 -10.99 23.04
CA ASN A 222 -10.39 -10.61 22.40
C ASN A 222 -10.09 -11.48 21.17
N GLU A 223 -10.14 -12.80 21.34
CA GLU A 223 -9.90 -13.75 20.25
C GLU A 223 -10.98 -13.61 19.15
N PHE A 224 -10.59 -13.83 17.90
CA PHE A 224 -11.55 -13.79 16.81
C PHE A 224 -12.39 -15.06 16.80
N THR A 225 -13.68 -14.90 17.06
CA THR A 225 -14.67 -15.95 16.93
C THR A 225 -15.92 -15.38 16.30
N THR A 226 -16.40 -16.05 15.25
CA THR A 226 -17.54 -15.59 14.46
C THR A 226 -18.52 -16.73 14.23
N TYR A 227 -19.81 -16.40 14.15
CA TYR A 227 -20.84 -17.41 13.90
C TYR A 227 -20.77 -17.93 12.46
N PRO A 228 -21.12 -19.21 12.24
CA PRO A 228 -21.26 -19.73 10.89
C PRO A 228 -22.39 -19.01 10.13
N LEU A 229 -22.28 -18.96 8.80
CA LEU A 229 -23.17 -18.16 7.95
C LEU A 229 -24.65 -18.58 8.03
N ARG A 230 -24.92 -19.85 8.33
CA ARG A 230 -26.31 -20.30 8.53
C ARG A 230 -26.97 -19.57 9.70
N GLN A 231 -26.27 -19.42 10.82
CA GLN A 231 -26.77 -18.67 11.98
C GLN A 231 -26.81 -17.17 11.72
N VAL A 232 -25.85 -16.63 10.95
CA VAL A 232 -25.91 -15.23 10.49
C VAL A 232 -27.17 -14.98 9.66
N ASN A 233 -27.52 -15.88 8.74
CA ASN A 233 -28.74 -15.77 7.93
C ASN A 233 -30.02 -15.89 8.77
N VAL A 234 -30.06 -16.80 9.74
CA VAL A 234 -31.19 -16.91 10.68
C VAL A 234 -31.38 -15.61 11.47
N PHE A 235 -30.28 -15.00 11.92
CA PHE A 235 -30.33 -13.71 12.62
C PHE A 235 -30.76 -12.58 11.66
N ALA A 236 -30.29 -12.60 10.41
CA ALA A 236 -30.69 -11.64 9.39
C ALA A 236 -32.21 -11.68 9.16
N ASP A 237 -32.75 -12.88 8.94
CA ASP A 237 -34.19 -13.08 8.72
C ASP A 237 -35.01 -12.66 9.96
N ALA A 238 -34.53 -12.95 11.17
CA ALA A 238 -35.23 -12.60 12.41
C ALA A 238 -35.30 -11.09 12.67
N TRP A 239 -34.31 -10.32 12.20
CA TRP A 239 -34.18 -8.88 12.47
C TRP A 239 -34.34 -8.00 11.22
N GLY A 240 -34.75 -8.60 10.10
CA GLY A 240 -35.06 -7.90 8.85
C GLY A 240 -33.83 -7.42 8.05
N PHE A 241 -32.63 -7.91 8.34
CA PHE A 241 -31.43 -7.55 7.58
C PHE A 241 -31.43 -8.20 6.20
N LYS A 242 -30.75 -7.57 5.23
CA LYS A 242 -30.44 -8.25 3.96
C LYS A 242 -29.38 -9.32 4.20
N LYS A 243 -29.59 -10.50 3.62
CA LYS A 243 -28.63 -11.61 3.70
C LYS A 243 -27.47 -11.37 2.74
N THR A 244 -26.28 -11.79 3.17
CA THR A 244 -25.11 -11.80 2.28
C THR A 244 -25.05 -13.13 1.56
N GLU A 245 -25.08 -13.10 0.22
CA GLU A 245 -24.95 -14.30 -0.59
C GLU A 245 -23.59 -14.96 -0.40
N TYR A 246 -23.55 -16.29 -0.47
CA TYR A 246 -22.33 -17.05 -0.34
C TYR A 246 -22.36 -18.37 -1.10
N ILE A 247 -21.17 -18.85 -1.44
CA ILE A 247 -20.94 -20.18 -2.02
C ILE A 247 -20.15 -21.01 -1.01
N GLU A 248 -20.58 -22.25 -0.79
CA GLU A 248 -19.85 -23.22 0.04
C GLU A 248 -18.99 -24.12 -0.84
N CYS A 249 -17.71 -24.22 -0.52
CA CYS A 249 -16.74 -25.07 -1.22
C CYS A 249 -15.99 -25.92 -0.20
N LEU A 250 -15.95 -27.25 -0.39
CA LEU A 250 -15.28 -28.13 0.57
C LEU A 250 -13.75 -28.17 0.40
N GLU A 251 -13.27 -27.96 -0.83
CA GLU A 251 -11.88 -28.16 -1.22
C GLU A 251 -11.25 -26.87 -1.75
N TRP A 252 -9.95 -26.69 -1.45
CA TRP A 252 -9.17 -25.53 -1.88
C TRP A 252 -9.15 -25.34 -3.40
N ASP A 253 -8.85 -26.41 -4.14
CA ASP A 253 -8.64 -26.32 -5.59
C ASP A 253 -9.93 -25.90 -6.32
N LYS A 254 -11.08 -26.47 -5.93
CA LYS A 254 -12.39 -26.06 -6.47
C LYS A 254 -12.72 -24.60 -6.15
N MET A 255 -12.41 -24.15 -4.94
CA MET A 255 -12.65 -22.77 -4.50
C MET A 255 -11.81 -21.77 -5.30
N ILE A 256 -10.53 -22.05 -5.53
CA ILE A 256 -9.66 -21.17 -6.33
C ILE A 256 -10.08 -21.15 -7.80
N THR A 257 -10.36 -22.30 -8.42
CA THR A 257 -10.85 -22.34 -9.81
C THR A 257 -12.11 -21.50 -9.99
N LEU A 258 -13.08 -21.63 -9.06
CA LEU A 258 -14.31 -20.83 -9.10
C LEU A 258 -14.03 -19.32 -8.96
N LEU A 259 -13.13 -18.91 -8.07
CA LEU A 259 -12.75 -17.51 -7.90
C LEU A 259 -12.06 -16.95 -9.16
N GLU A 260 -11.21 -17.73 -9.82
CA GLU A 260 -10.53 -17.34 -11.06
C GLU A 260 -11.53 -17.20 -12.22
N GLU A 261 -12.48 -18.12 -12.36
CA GLU A 261 -13.55 -18.06 -13.35
C GLU A 261 -14.42 -16.81 -13.17
N MET A 262 -14.94 -16.57 -11.96
CA MET A 262 -15.76 -15.38 -11.68
C MET A 262 -14.95 -14.08 -11.85
N SER A 263 -13.67 -14.10 -11.51
CA SER A 263 -12.79 -12.94 -11.68
C SER A 263 -12.54 -12.58 -13.15
N SER A 264 -12.68 -13.51 -14.09
CA SER A 264 -12.51 -13.23 -15.53
C SER A 264 -13.65 -12.38 -16.09
N SER A 265 -14.87 -12.55 -15.57
CA SER A 265 -16.05 -11.77 -15.96
C SER A 265 -16.32 -10.58 -15.04
N GLY A 266 -15.68 -10.53 -13.86
CA GLY A 266 -15.95 -9.51 -12.83
C GLY A 266 -17.36 -9.59 -12.23
N LYS A 267 -18.08 -10.68 -12.50
CA LYS A 267 -19.50 -10.84 -12.18
C LYS A 267 -19.79 -12.11 -11.39
N TYR A 268 -20.88 -12.06 -10.63
CA TYR A 268 -21.49 -13.19 -9.95
C TYR A 268 -23.01 -13.09 -10.10
N ASN A 269 -23.68 -14.17 -10.52
CA ASN A 269 -25.12 -14.18 -10.83
C ASN A 269 -25.55 -13.06 -11.80
N GLY A 270 -24.67 -12.70 -12.75
CA GLY A 270 -24.92 -11.64 -13.73
C GLY A 270 -24.66 -10.21 -13.22
N GLU A 271 -24.40 -10.03 -11.91
CA GLU A 271 -24.12 -8.73 -11.30
C GLU A 271 -22.63 -8.50 -11.09
N GLU A 272 -22.18 -7.26 -11.28
CA GLU A 272 -20.80 -6.87 -11.00
C GLU A 272 -20.53 -6.90 -9.50
N VAL A 273 -19.42 -7.52 -9.09
CA VAL A 273 -19.03 -7.63 -7.68
C VAL A 273 -17.59 -7.20 -7.48
N GLU A 274 -17.25 -6.63 -6.31
CA GLU A 274 -15.86 -6.28 -5.97
C GLU A 274 -14.98 -7.53 -5.83
N GLY A 275 -15.60 -8.66 -5.51
CA GLY A 275 -14.98 -9.95 -5.26
C GLY A 275 -15.62 -10.63 -4.06
N PHE A 276 -14.86 -11.47 -3.37
CA PHE A 276 -15.33 -12.32 -2.29
C PHE A 276 -14.44 -12.18 -1.04
N VAL A 277 -15.07 -12.31 0.13
CA VAL A 277 -14.36 -12.62 1.37
C VAL A 277 -14.51 -14.12 1.62
N VAL A 278 -13.39 -14.83 1.62
CA VAL A 278 -13.32 -16.26 1.89
C VAL A 278 -13.17 -16.47 3.40
N ARG A 279 -14.08 -17.26 3.97
CA ARG A 279 -14.08 -17.65 5.38
C ARG A 279 -13.71 -19.12 5.49
N CYS A 280 -12.78 -19.43 6.38
CA CYS A 280 -12.30 -20.78 6.59
C CYS A 280 -11.75 -20.92 8.01
N LYS A 281 -11.21 -22.10 8.34
CA LYS A 281 -10.40 -22.28 9.53
C LYS A 281 -8.93 -22.29 9.13
N ARG A 282 -8.06 -21.75 9.99
CA ARG A 282 -6.60 -21.89 9.85
C ARG A 282 -6.06 -22.74 10.99
N VAL A 283 -5.17 -23.67 10.68
CA VAL A 283 -4.52 -24.55 11.66
C VAL A 283 -3.24 -23.87 12.13
N LYS A 284 -3.16 -23.53 13.42
CA LYS A 284 -1.98 -22.91 14.02
C LYS A 284 -1.70 -23.55 15.38
N LYS A 285 -0.53 -24.17 15.53
CA LYS A 285 -0.12 -24.87 16.78
C LYS A 285 -1.23 -25.81 17.30
N ASP A 286 -1.75 -26.64 16.41
CA ASP A 286 -2.83 -27.62 16.65
C ASP A 286 -4.20 -27.03 17.06
N LYS A 287 -4.38 -25.70 16.99
CA LYS A 287 -5.69 -25.05 17.15
C LYS A 287 -6.26 -24.63 15.81
N LYS A 288 -7.57 -24.81 15.63
CA LYS A 288 -8.33 -24.30 14.49
C LYS A 288 -8.96 -22.96 14.87
N ILE A 289 -8.52 -21.89 14.23
CA ILE A 289 -9.04 -20.53 14.46
C ILE A 289 -9.83 -20.03 13.25
N ASP A 290 -10.79 -19.14 13.47
CA ASP A 290 -11.47 -18.45 12.38
C ASP A 290 -10.47 -17.61 11.59
N TYR A 291 -10.49 -17.75 10.26
CA TYR A 291 -9.55 -17.05 9.40
C TYR A 291 -10.17 -16.63 8.09
N PHE A 292 -10.02 -15.35 7.77
CA PHE A 292 -10.57 -14.75 6.55
C PHE A 292 -9.42 -14.26 5.65
N PHE A 293 -9.63 -14.34 4.34
CA PHE A 293 -8.86 -13.60 3.34
C PHE A 293 -9.81 -13.09 2.25
N LYS A 294 -9.37 -12.14 1.43
CA LYS A 294 -10.21 -11.55 0.38
C LYS A 294 -9.64 -11.84 -1.01
N TYR A 295 -10.51 -12.22 -1.94
CA TYR A 295 -10.18 -12.34 -3.35
C TYR A 295 -10.89 -11.21 -4.08
N LYS A 296 -10.14 -10.24 -4.59
CA LYS A 296 -10.71 -9.05 -5.25
C LYS A 296 -10.64 -9.20 -6.76
N PHE A 297 -11.74 -8.91 -7.43
CA PHE A 297 -11.75 -8.82 -8.87
C PHE A 297 -11.06 -7.53 -9.29
N LYS A 298 -10.30 -7.62 -10.37
CA LYS A 298 -9.57 -6.46 -10.92
C LYS A 298 -10.54 -5.61 -11.73
N GLU A 299 -10.95 -6.11 -12.88
CA GLU A 299 -11.82 -5.39 -13.80
C GLU A 299 -13.29 -5.87 -13.71
N PRO A 300 -14.27 -5.00 -13.97
CA PRO A 300 -14.13 -3.56 -14.25
C PRO A 300 -14.08 -2.69 -12.98
N TYR A 301 -14.13 -3.27 -11.78
CA TYR A 301 -14.18 -2.55 -10.51
C TYR A 301 -13.02 -1.56 -10.31
N PHE A 302 -11.79 -1.95 -10.66
CA PHE A 302 -10.60 -1.11 -10.56
C PHE A 302 -10.65 0.09 -11.48
N LEU A 303 -11.08 -0.10 -12.73
CA LEU A 303 -11.36 1.01 -13.63
C LEU A 303 -12.38 1.96 -13.00
N TYR A 304 -13.52 1.45 -12.53
CA TYR A 304 -14.58 2.31 -12.02
C TYR A 304 -14.16 3.18 -10.84
N ARG A 305 -13.39 2.58 -9.93
CA ARG A 305 -12.75 3.32 -8.85
C ARG A 305 -11.84 4.41 -9.41
N GLU A 306 -11.03 4.08 -10.40
CA GLU A 306 -10.11 5.02 -11.03
C GLU A 306 -10.82 6.17 -11.73
N LEU A 307 -11.88 5.90 -12.51
CA LEU A 307 -12.76 6.90 -13.11
C LEU A 307 -13.31 7.88 -12.06
N ARG A 308 -13.78 7.37 -10.91
CA ARG A 308 -14.23 8.22 -9.80
C ARG A 308 -13.11 9.10 -9.24
N GLU A 309 -11.94 8.52 -8.96
CA GLU A 309 -10.83 9.27 -8.36
C GLU A 309 -10.24 10.32 -9.32
N VAL A 310 -10.13 10.04 -10.63
CA VAL A 310 -9.62 11.02 -11.60
C VAL A 310 -10.60 12.18 -11.78
N THR A 311 -11.91 11.92 -11.77
CA THR A 311 -12.93 12.98 -11.81
C THR A 311 -12.88 13.84 -10.56
N LYS A 312 -12.76 13.25 -9.36
CA LYS A 312 -12.61 14.04 -8.12
C LYS A 312 -11.34 14.90 -8.12
N GLN A 313 -10.23 14.35 -8.60
CA GLN A 313 -8.98 15.11 -8.75
C GLN A 313 -9.17 16.30 -9.66
N TYR A 314 -9.80 16.09 -10.83
CA TYR A 314 -10.13 17.17 -11.76
C TYR A 314 -11.02 18.22 -11.10
N LEU A 315 -12.17 17.84 -10.54
CA LEU A 315 -13.13 18.77 -9.94
C LEU A 315 -12.57 19.55 -8.75
N SER A 316 -11.58 19.00 -8.03
CA SER A 316 -10.98 19.72 -6.89
C SER A 316 -10.22 21.00 -7.28
N ARG A 317 -9.76 21.11 -8.53
CA ARG A 317 -8.88 22.20 -8.99
C ARG A 317 -9.14 22.69 -10.42
N HIS A 318 -10.01 22.02 -11.17
CA HIS A 318 -10.28 22.23 -12.60
C HIS A 318 -9.02 22.24 -13.47
N LYS A 319 -8.05 21.39 -13.14
CA LYS A 319 -6.76 21.30 -13.82
C LYS A 319 -6.49 19.87 -14.23
N ILE A 320 -6.39 19.64 -15.53
CA ILE A 320 -6.15 18.30 -16.07
C ILE A 320 -4.72 17.83 -15.77
N GLU A 321 -3.77 18.75 -15.68
CA GLU A 321 -2.37 18.51 -15.33
C GLU A 321 -2.18 17.98 -13.89
N ASP A 322 -3.16 18.20 -13.01
CA ASP A 322 -3.13 17.72 -11.63
C ASP A 322 -3.73 16.30 -11.48
N VAL A 323 -4.36 15.77 -12.54
CA VAL A 323 -4.99 14.45 -12.53
C VAL A 323 -3.94 13.35 -12.65
N GLN A 324 -3.83 12.54 -11.61
CA GLN A 324 -2.96 11.36 -11.57
C GLN A 324 -3.77 10.11 -11.83
N ILE A 325 -3.42 9.41 -12.91
CA ILE A 325 -3.98 8.11 -13.27
C ILE A 325 -3.03 7.05 -12.71
N GLY A 326 -3.52 6.26 -11.77
CA GLY A 326 -2.73 5.32 -10.97
C GLY A 326 -2.32 4.05 -11.70
N ARG A 327 -3.06 3.63 -12.73
CA ARG A 327 -2.75 2.43 -13.54
C ARG A 327 -2.45 2.81 -14.98
N HIS A 328 -1.30 2.37 -15.48
CA HIS A 328 -0.90 2.62 -16.86
C HIS A 328 -1.95 2.09 -17.86
N THR A 329 -2.53 0.92 -17.57
CA THR A 329 -3.56 0.26 -18.40
C THR A 329 -4.88 1.03 -18.49
N HIS A 330 -5.11 2.00 -17.61
CA HIS A 330 -6.35 2.79 -17.57
C HIS A 330 -6.17 4.21 -18.11
N LYS A 331 -4.95 4.63 -18.46
CA LYS A 331 -4.66 6.00 -18.91
C LYS A 331 -5.59 6.47 -20.02
N LEU A 332 -5.66 5.72 -21.12
CA LEU A 332 -6.44 6.10 -22.29
C LEU A 332 -7.94 6.26 -21.99
N ILE A 333 -8.52 5.24 -21.36
CA ILE A 333 -9.94 5.22 -21.03
C ILE A 333 -10.30 6.29 -20.00
N CYS A 334 -9.42 6.59 -19.05
CA CYS A 334 -9.61 7.70 -18.11
C CYS A 334 -9.63 9.06 -18.82
N LEU A 335 -8.75 9.29 -19.81
CA LEU A 335 -8.74 10.55 -20.57
C LEU A 335 -9.98 10.70 -21.44
N ASP A 336 -10.34 9.64 -22.16
CA ASP A 336 -11.56 9.63 -22.98
C ASP A 336 -12.84 9.76 -22.12
N TYR A 337 -12.85 9.18 -20.92
CA TYR A 337 -13.92 9.41 -19.94
C TYR A 337 -13.97 10.87 -19.45
N LEU A 338 -12.84 11.47 -19.10
CA LEU A 338 -12.78 12.88 -18.70
C LEU A 338 -13.26 13.82 -19.82
N LYS A 339 -12.87 13.53 -21.07
CA LYS A 339 -13.36 14.23 -22.27
C LYS A 339 -14.88 14.17 -22.39
N PHE A 340 -15.48 13.04 -22.00
CA PHE A 340 -16.93 12.87 -21.98
C PHE A 340 -17.61 13.60 -20.82
N VAL A 341 -17.09 13.52 -19.58
CA VAL A 341 -17.80 14.04 -18.41
C VAL A 341 -17.56 15.53 -18.13
N ILE A 342 -16.43 16.10 -18.51
CA ILE A 342 -16.12 17.50 -18.20
C ILE A 342 -17.16 18.48 -18.79
N PRO A 343 -17.58 18.35 -20.06
CA PRO A 343 -18.64 19.19 -20.60
C PRO A 343 -19.97 19.08 -19.82
N LEU A 344 -20.25 17.93 -19.18
CA LEU A 344 -21.44 17.76 -18.36
C LEU A 344 -21.37 18.59 -17.08
N PHE A 345 -20.20 18.63 -16.43
CA PHE A 345 -19.98 19.47 -15.23
C PHE A 345 -19.99 20.96 -15.56
N GLN A 346 -19.42 21.37 -16.70
CA GLN A 346 -19.43 22.77 -17.14
C GLN A 346 -20.85 23.29 -17.40
N ASN A 347 -21.76 22.41 -17.85
CA ASN A 347 -23.15 22.77 -18.12
C ASN A 347 -24.08 22.65 -16.89
N ASP A 348 -23.70 21.89 -15.86
CA ASP A 348 -24.48 21.69 -14.65
C ASP A 348 -23.59 21.71 -13.38
N PRO A 349 -23.39 22.89 -12.75
CA PRO A 349 -22.62 23.02 -11.52
C PRO A 349 -23.15 22.17 -10.35
N LYS A 350 -24.45 21.84 -10.35
CA LYS A 350 -25.05 21.00 -9.30
C LYS A 350 -24.59 19.55 -9.43
N LEU A 351 -24.33 19.09 -10.66
CA LEU A 351 -23.77 17.76 -10.90
C LEU A 351 -22.37 17.62 -10.28
N GLU A 352 -21.57 18.68 -10.35
CA GLU A 352 -20.25 18.73 -9.73
C GLU A 352 -20.31 18.67 -8.20
N GLU A 353 -21.14 19.52 -7.58
CA GLU A 353 -21.35 19.53 -6.13
C GLU A 353 -21.77 18.14 -5.64
N ASN A 354 -22.75 17.54 -6.32
CA ASN A 354 -23.21 16.18 -6.06
C ASN A 354 -22.07 15.16 -6.18
N PHE A 355 -21.26 15.22 -7.24
CA PHE A 355 -20.16 14.28 -7.45
C PHE A 355 -19.12 14.33 -6.34
N LEU A 356 -18.75 15.55 -5.89
CA LEU A 356 -17.85 15.74 -4.75
C LEU A 356 -18.42 15.17 -3.44
N MET A 357 -19.76 15.17 -3.30
CA MET A 357 -20.50 14.54 -2.20
C MET A 357 -20.82 13.04 -2.41
N ASN A 358 -20.16 12.37 -3.37
CA ASN A 358 -20.39 10.97 -3.74
C ASN A 358 -21.82 10.71 -4.22
N LYS A 359 -22.29 11.48 -5.21
CA LYS A 359 -23.59 11.33 -5.88
C LYS A 359 -23.46 11.48 -7.38
N GLY A 360 -24.23 10.69 -8.13
CA GLY A 360 -24.23 10.68 -9.59
C GLY A 360 -23.01 10.01 -10.24
N ILE A 361 -22.14 9.36 -9.45
CA ILE A 361 -20.94 8.66 -9.92
C ILE A 361 -21.33 7.47 -10.80
N VAL A 362 -22.21 6.61 -10.30
CA VAL A 362 -22.67 5.41 -11.00
C VAL A 362 -23.41 5.82 -12.27
N LYS A 363 -24.29 6.82 -12.19
CA LYS A 363 -25.05 7.35 -13.33
C LYS A 363 -24.14 7.89 -14.43
N LEU A 364 -23.18 8.74 -14.09
CA LEU A 364 -22.24 9.31 -15.06
C LEU A 364 -21.38 8.25 -15.74
N ARG A 365 -20.90 7.27 -14.97
CA ARG A 365 -20.18 6.12 -15.52
C ARG A 365 -21.04 5.34 -16.50
N LYS A 366 -22.29 5.01 -16.14
CA LYS A 366 -23.21 4.27 -17.03
C LYS A 366 -23.48 5.03 -18.32
N LEU A 367 -23.71 6.35 -18.24
CA LEU A 367 -23.87 7.22 -19.41
C LEU A 367 -22.66 7.16 -20.34
N TYR A 368 -21.45 7.16 -19.78
CA TYR A 368 -20.24 7.01 -20.58
C TYR A 368 -20.19 5.67 -21.32
N PHE A 369 -20.40 4.54 -20.65
CA PHE A 369 -20.35 3.22 -21.33
C PHE A 369 -21.48 3.05 -22.33
N GLN A 370 -22.67 3.59 -22.05
CA GLN A 370 -23.78 3.67 -23.02
C GLN A 370 -23.38 4.45 -24.27
N SER A 371 -22.64 5.57 -24.13
CA SER A 371 -22.15 6.34 -25.27
C SER A 371 -21.13 5.59 -26.15
N LYS A 372 -20.54 4.50 -25.64
CA LYS A 372 -19.58 3.64 -26.37
C LYS A 372 -20.23 2.44 -27.03
N ASP A 373 -21.53 2.21 -26.81
CA ASP A 373 -22.30 1.04 -27.29
C ASP A 373 -21.62 -0.31 -26.96
N LYS A 374 -20.98 -0.38 -25.79
CA LYS A 374 -20.17 -1.52 -25.33
C LYS A 374 -20.22 -1.66 -23.82
N ASP A 375 -20.08 -2.90 -23.34
CA ASP A 375 -19.92 -3.17 -21.91
C ASP A 375 -18.53 -2.74 -21.41
N ALA A 376 -18.37 -2.55 -20.11
CA ALA A 376 -17.14 -1.99 -19.56
C ALA A 376 -15.89 -2.85 -19.80
N LEU A 377 -16.00 -4.19 -19.79
CA LEU A 377 -14.85 -5.06 -20.02
C LEU A 377 -14.39 -4.98 -21.46
N SER A 378 -15.32 -5.04 -22.43
CA SER A 378 -14.94 -4.90 -23.84
C SER A 378 -14.38 -3.51 -24.16
N VAL A 379 -14.84 -2.45 -23.48
CA VAL A 379 -14.23 -1.12 -23.58
C VAL A 379 -12.80 -1.14 -23.03
N VAL A 380 -12.57 -1.69 -21.84
CA VAL A 380 -11.21 -1.83 -21.25
C VAL A 380 -10.27 -2.55 -22.21
N GLU A 381 -10.67 -3.72 -22.71
CA GLU A 381 -9.85 -4.51 -23.64
C GLU A 381 -9.53 -3.73 -24.92
N SER A 382 -10.49 -2.95 -25.42
CA SER A 382 -10.30 -2.15 -26.63
C SER A 382 -9.29 -1.01 -26.43
N PHE A 383 -9.19 -0.46 -25.23
CA PHE A 383 -8.22 0.58 -24.88
C PHE A 383 -6.85 0.01 -24.52
N GLN A 384 -6.79 -1.18 -23.92
CA GLN A 384 -5.52 -1.85 -23.62
C GLN A 384 -4.75 -2.27 -24.89
N LYS A 385 -5.44 -2.46 -26.01
CA LYS A 385 -4.83 -2.76 -27.32
C LYS A 385 -4.26 -1.53 -28.04
N ARG A 386 -4.48 -0.33 -27.51
CA ARG A 386 -4.05 0.95 -28.11
C ARG A 386 -2.69 1.38 -27.57
N GLY A 387 -1.92 2.07 -28.42
CA GLY A 387 -0.53 2.44 -28.12
C GLY A 387 -0.37 3.87 -27.59
N GLU A 388 0.89 4.28 -27.41
CA GLU A 388 1.26 5.60 -26.90
C GLU A 388 0.84 6.77 -27.83
N ASN A 389 0.76 6.51 -29.14
CA ASN A 389 0.29 7.48 -30.13
C ASN A 389 -1.18 7.87 -29.91
N ASP A 390 -2.04 6.90 -29.56
CA ASP A 390 -3.44 7.15 -29.25
C ASP A 390 -3.59 7.97 -27.96
N LEU A 391 -2.67 7.80 -27.01
CA LEU A 391 -2.68 8.51 -25.73
C LEU A 391 -2.38 9.98 -25.90
N ASN A 392 -1.34 10.28 -26.69
CA ASN A 392 -0.99 11.65 -27.03
C ASN A 392 -2.13 12.34 -27.80
N LYS A 393 -2.80 11.61 -28.71
CA LYS A 393 -3.96 12.12 -29.44
C LYS A 393 -5.13 12.44 -28.50
N GLU A 394 -5.56 11.50 -27.66
CA GLU A 394 -6.69 11.74 -26.75
C GLU A 394 -6.40 12.87 -25.75
N MET A 395 -5.16 12.99 -25.28
CA MET A 395 -4.75 14.09 -24.41
C MET A 395 -4.81 15.45 -25.14
N ASN A 396 -4.30 15.51 -26.37
CA ASN A 396 -4.36 16.74 -27.18
C ASN A 396 -5.80 17.13 -27.50
N ASP A 397 -6.64 16.16 -27.82
CA ASP A 397 -8.07 16.40 -28.07
C ASP A 397 -8.76 16.93 -26.80
N LEU A 398 -8.45 16.37 -25.63
CA LEU A 398 -8.99 16.81 -24.35
C LEU A 398 -8.56 18.25 -24.03
N CYS A 399 -7.27 18.57 -24.14
CA CYS A 399 -6.78 19.94 -23.95
C CYS A 399 -7.43 20.94 -24.92
N SER A 400 -7.60 20.53 -26.18
CA SER A 400 -8.28 21.33 -27.19
C SER A 400 -9.74 21.59 -26.81
N ALA A 401 -10.45 20.56 -26.34
CA ALA A 401 -11.83 20.67 -25.88
C ALA A 401 -12.00 21.57 -24.63
N LEU A 402 -10.99 21.63 -23.77
CA LEU A 402 -11.01 22.45 -22.56
C LEU A 402 -10.58 23.91 -22.78
N GLY A 403 -10.20 24.30 -24.01
CA GLY A 403 -9.71 25.64 -24.30
C GLY A 403 -8.40 25.98 -23.57
N THR A 404 -7.68 24.96 -23.09
CA THR A 404 -6.41 25.17 -22.41
C THR A 404 -5.31 25.31 -23.45
N ASN A 405 -4.60 26.45 -23.47
CA ASN A 405 -3.39 26.66 -24.27
C ASN A 405 -2.19 25.81 -23.83
N THR A 406 -2.42 24.83 -22.95
CA THR A 406 -1.51 23.74 -22.70
C THR A 406 -1.48 22.87 -23.96
N ILE A 407 -0.77 23.34 -24.97
CA ILE A 407 -0.02 22.45 -25.84
C ILE A 407 0.86 21.71 -24.83
N PHE A 408 0.51 20.47 -24.48
CA PHE A 408 1.52 19.59 -23.97
C PHE A 408 2.57 19.61 -25.10
N PRO A 409 3.75 20.22 -24.89
CA PRO A 409 4.79 20.14 -25.91
C PRO A 409 4.88 18.66 -26.25
N GLN A 410 5.05 18.29 -27.52
CA GLN A 410 5.34 16.89 -27.87
C GLN A 410 6.34 16.38 -26.86
N ASN A 411 5.85 15.58 -25.91
CA ASN A 411 6.39 15.69 -24.56
C ASN A 411 7.65 14.85 -24.62
N LYS A 412 8.81 15.51 -24.78
CA LYS A 412 10.08 14.84 -25.01
C LYS A 412 10.30 13.95 -23.79
N CYS A 413 9.97 12.67 -23.95
CA CYS A 413 9.98 11.73 -22.85
C CYS A 413 11.39 11.70 -22.27
N LYS A 414 11.47 11.74 -20.95
CA LYS A 414 12.74 11.67 -20.23
C LYS A 414 12.93 10.24 -19.78
N TYR A 415 14.15 9.73 -19.79
CA TYR A 415 14.41 8.31 -19.54
C TYR A 415 15.40 8.12 -18.40
N LEU A 416 14.99 7.38 -17.39
CA LEU A 416 15.84 6.99 -16.27
C LEU A 416 16.26 5.54 -16.43
N LEU A 417 17.55 5.30 -16.68
CA LEU A 417 18.09 3.95 -16.85
C LEU A 417 18.58 3.40 -15.51
N ILE A 418 18.09 2.21 -15.15
CA ILE A 418 18.36 1.55 -13.87
C ILE A 418 19.05 0.20 -14.15
N PRO A 419 20.38 0.11 -13.95
CA PRO A 419 21.07 -1.16 -14.08
C PRO A 419 20.64 -2.15 -13.02
N ILE A 420 20.43 -3.40 -13.44
CA ILE A 420 20.21 -4.57 -12.59
C ILE A 420 21.36 -5.54 -12.88
N ALA A 421 22.40 -5.49 -12.06
CA ALA A 421 23.63 -6.24 -12.27
C ALA A 421 24.39 -6.50 -10.97
N THR A 422 25.45 -7.29 -11.06
CA THR A 422 26.46 -7.44 -9.99
C THR A 422 27.74 -6.66 -10.34
N ILE A 423 28.77 -6.82 -9.51
CA ILE A 423 30.08 -6.17 -9.72
C ILE A 423 30.78 -6.87 -10.90
N GLY A 424 31.46 -6.10 -11.75
CA GLY A 424 32.19 -6.63 -12.90
C GLY A 424 31.35 -6.87 -14.16
N CYS A 425 30.02 -6.68 -14.13
CA CYS A 425 29.15 -6.86 -15.29
C CYS A 425 29.34 -5.83 -16.43
N GLY A 426 30.14 -4.78 -16.22
CA GLY A 426 30.43 -3.78 -17.25
C GLY A 426 29.49 -2.55 -17.28
N LYS A 427 28.60 -2.39 -16.29
CA LYS A 427 27.64 -1.26 -16.16
C LYS A 427 28.23 0.10 -16.52
N THR A 428 29.22 0.54 -15.75
CA THR A 428 29.84 1.87 -15.89
C THR A 428 30.46 2.05 -17.26
N THR A 429 31.14 1.03 -17.80
CA THR A 429 31.74 1.09 -19.13
C THR A 429 30.67 1.27 -20.19
N THR A 430 29.61 0.44 -20.17
CA THR A 430 28.47 0.57 -21.10
C THR A 430 27.81 1.95 -21.01
N THR A 431 27.57 2.45 -19.79
CA THR A 431 26.96 3.77 -19.57
C THR A 431 27.85 4.92 -20.05
N LEU A 432 29.17 4.83 -19.84
CA LEU A 432 30.11 5.85 -20.31
C LEU A 432 30.23 5.84 -21.83
N THR A 433 30.20 4.66 -22.47
CA THR A 433 30.19 4.54 -23.93
C THR A 433 28.99 5.27 -24.53
N ILE A 434 27.76 4.96 -24.10
CA ILE A 434 26.57 5.64 -24.64
C ILE A 434 26.59 7.15 -24.35
N LYS A 435 27.06 7.57 -23.16
CA LYS A 435 27.21 8.99 -22.81
C LYS A 435 28.21 9.71 -23.71
N LYS A 436 29.30 9.07 -24.11
CA LYS A 436 30.31 9.65 -25.03
C LYS A 436 29.79 9.78 -26.46
N CYS A 437 28.93 8.85 -26.91
CA CYS A 437 28.24 9.00 -28.19
C CYS A 437 27.35 10.25 -28.21
N PHE A 438 26.61 10.51 -27.12
CA PHE A 438 25.64 11.61 -27.03
C PHE A 438 25.74 12.43 -25.74
N PRO A 439 26.84 13.19 -25.52
CA PRO A 439 27.11 13.84 -24.24
C PRO A 439 26.14 14.97 -23.90
N LYS A 440 25.47 15.54 -24.91
CA LYS A 440 24.44 16.56 -24.72
C LYS A 440 23.11 15.96 -24.26
N MET A 441 22.78 14.73 -24.65
CA MET A 441 21.48 14.09 -24.42
C MET A 441 21.51 13.06 -23.30
N ILE A 442 22.67 12.45 -23.02
CA ILE A 442 22.82 11.37 -22.06
C ILE A 442 23.63 11.82 -20.84
N GLY A 443 23.06 11.63 -19.65
CA GLY A 443 23.68 11.85 -18.36
C GLY A 443 24.02 10.55 -17.63
N HIS A 444 24.92 10.64 -16.67
CA HIS A 444 25.35 9.50 -15.84
C HIS A 444 25.63 10.00 -14.43
N VAL A 445 25.05 9.30 -13.45
CA VAL A 445 25.30 9.53 -12.03
C VAL A 445 25.74 8.21 -11.40
N GLN A 446 26.97 8.17 -10.89
CA GLN A 446 27.51 6.99 -10.24
C GLN A 446 27.23 7.03 -8.74
N ASN A 447 26.67 5.94 -8.20
CA ASN A 447 26.39 5.82 -6.77
C ASN A 447 27.66 5.97 -5.90
N ASP A 448 28.78 5.45 -6.41
CA ASP A 448 30.04 5.42 -5.68
C ASP A 448 30.68 6.82 -5.54
N ASP A 449 30.28 7.81 -6.34
CA ASP A 449 30.69 9.22 -6.22
C ASP A 449 29.93 10.00 -5.12
N ILE A 450 28.90 9.41 -4.50
CA ILE A 450 28.00 10.15 -3.60
C ILE A 450 28.49 10.05 -2.14
N PRO A 451 28.82 11.17 -1.46
CA PRO A 451 29.33 11.14 -0.08
C PRO A 451 28.24 10.68 0.91
N ARG A 452 28.65 9.90 1.92
CA ARG A 452 27.73 9.41 2.96
C ARG A 452 27.17 10.59 3.79
N PRO A 453 25.90 10.53 4.24
CA PRO A 453 24.95 9.45 3.98
C PRO A 453 24.39 9.51 2.55
N VAL A 454 24.23 8.35 1.91
CA VAL A 454 23.84 8.24 0.48
C VAL A 454 22.33 8.48 0.27
N LYS A 455 21.47 8.07 1.22
CA LYS A 455 19.99 8.26 1.22
C LYS A 455 19.38 8.38 -0.19
N ASP A 456 18.64 9.45 -0.44
CA ASP A 456 17.92 9.78 -1.67
C ASP A 456 18.78 10.58 -2.68
N LYS A 457 20.08 10.76 -2.39
CA LYS A 457 20.95 11.65 -3.17
C LYS A 457 21.20 11.15 -4.59
N LEU A 458 21.23 9.83 -4.80
CA LEU A 458 21.40 9.24 -6.13
C LEU A 458 20.22 9.59 -7.03
N MET A 459 19.00 9.29 -6.55
CA MET A 459 17.78 9.65 -7.24
C MET A 459 17.67 11.15 -7.45
N ARG A 460 17.93 11.97 -6.42
CA ARG A 460 17.88 13.43 -6.53
C ARG A 460 18.81 13.98 -7.61
N ARG A 461 20.09 13.60 -7.61
CA ARG A 461 21.06 14.02 -8.63
C ARG A 461 20.66 13.53 -10.03
N GLY A 462 20.11 12.33 -10.10
CA GLY A 462 19.55 11.76 -11.33
C GLY A 462 18.45 12.63 -11.93
N LEU A 463 17.46 12.96 -11.10
CA LEU A 463 16.31 13.79 -11.50
C LEU A 463 16.72 15.23 -11.81
N GLU A 464 17.67 15.80 -11.07
CA GLU A 464 18.26 17.11 -11.38
C GLU A 464 18.98 17.09 -12.73
N LEU A 465 19.72 16.02 -13.05
CA LEU A 465 20.38 15.89 -14.35
C LEU A 465 19.40 15.63 -15.51
N LEU A 466 18.27 14.95 -15.26
CA LEU A 466 17.19 14.77 -16.24
C LEU A 466 16.49 16.07 -16.64
N MET A 467 16.73 17.16 -15.90
CA MET A 467 16.28 18.48 -16.32
C MET A 467 17.04 18.95 -17.57
N GLU A 468 18.32 18.61 -17.66
CA GLU A 468 19.21 19.06 -18.74
C GLU A 468 19.40 17.98 -19.83
N LYS A 469 19.22 16.72 -19.47
CA LYS A 469 19.46 15.54 -20.32
C LYS A 469 18.15 14.85 -20.67
N ASP A 470 18.12 14.13 -21.77
CA ASP A 470 16.95 13.34 -22.19
C ASP A 470 16.98 11.94 -21.58
N ILE A 471 18.17 11.39 -21.38
CA ILE A 471 18.38 10.05 -20.81
C ILE A 471 19.40 10.19 -19.67
N VAL A 472 19.15 9.61 -18.50
CA VAL A 472 20.10 9.58 -17.38
C VAL A 472 20.19 8.19 -16.81
N THR A 473 21.41 7.68 -16.65
CA THR A 473 21.65 6.40 -15.96
C THR A 473 22.00 6.61 -14.49
N LEU A 474 21.33 5.89 -13.59
CA LEU A 474 21.70 5.78 -12.17
C LEU A 474 22.54 4.53 -11.96
N ASP A 475 23.86 4.70 -12.03
CA ASP A 475 24.80 3.58 -11.98
C ASP A 475 24.96 3.06 -10.54
N LYS A 476 24.15 2.02 -10.26
CA LYS A 476 24.11 1.19 -9.05
C LYS A 476 23.78 -0.25 -9.46
N ASN A 477 24.08 -1.22 -8.61
CA ASN A 477 23.86 -2.64 -8.90
C ASN A 477 22.37 -3.05 -8.95
N ASN A 478 21.55 -2.60 -7.99
CA ASN A 478 20.12 -2.96 -7.86
C ASN A 478 19.79 -4.47 -7.97
N HIS A 479 20.73 -5.33 -7.57
CA HIS A 479 20.65 -6.79 -7.64
C HIS A 479 19.57 -7.44 -6.76
N LYS A 480 18.95 -6.71 -5.82
CA LYS A 480 17.89 -7.21 -4.93
C LYS A 480 16.56 -6.51 -5.18
N TYR A 481 15.45 -7.21 -4.98
CA TYR A 481 14.09 -6.65 -5.05
C TYR A 481 13.92 -5.40 -4.19
N ILE A 482 14.44 -5.40 -2.96
CA ILE A 482 14.32 -4.24 -2.07
C ILE A 482 15.04 -2.99 -2.60
N GLU A 483 16.13 -3.17 -3.35
CA GLU A 483 16.88 -2.06 -3.95
C GLU A 483 16.12 -1.49 -5.16
N ARG A 484 15.46 -2.36 -5.95
CA ARG A 484 14.61 -1.95 -7.07
C ARG A 484 13.34 -1.27 -6.59
N LYS A 485 12.71 -1.78 -5.52
CA LYS A 485 11.59 -1.12 -4.86
C LYS A 485 11.97 0.28 -4.37
N GLN A 486 13.15 0.41 -3.75
CA GLN A 486 13.65 1.70 -3.28
C GLN A 486 13.79 2.73 -4.41
N VAL A 487 14.14 2.31 -5.63
CA VAL A 487 14.18 3.22 -6.80
C VAL A 487 12.80 3.86 -7.03
N PHE A 488 11.73 3.07 -7.05
CA PHE A 488 10.38 3.58 -7.24
C PHE A 488 9.89 4.41 -6.04
N ASP A 489 10.12 3.94 -4.81
CA ASP A 489 9.74 4.67 -3.59
C ASP A 489 10.43 6.06 -3.52
N GLU A 490 11.73 6.11 -3.87
CA GLU A 490 12.51 7.35 -3.93
C GLU A 490 12.10 8.24 -5.11
N PHE A 491 11.84 7.66 -6.28
CA PHE A 491 11.33 8.40 -7.43
C PHE A 491 10.00 9.08 -7.09
N GLU A 492 9.07 8.37 -6.45
CA GLU A 492 7.79 8.93 -6.04
C GLU A 492 7.97 10.06 -5.01
N THR A 493 8.85 9.88 -4.03
CA THR A 493 9.04 10.83 -2.93
C THR A 493 9.86 12.06 -3.35
N VAL A 494 11.02 11.84 -3.98
CA VAL A 494 11.95 12.89 -4.40
C VAL A 494 11.44 13.57 -5.66
N GLY A 495 10.89 12.82 -6.61
CA GLY A 495 10.28 13.33 -7.83
C GLY A 495 9.25 14.41 -7.51
N LYS A 496 8.29 14.14 -6.61
CA LYS A 496 7.32 15.15 -6.14
C LYS A 496 7.99 16.46 -5.69
N GLY A 497 9.10 16.38 -4.96
CA GLY A 497 9.85 17.56 -4.50
C GLY A 497 10.61 18.29 -5.62
N VAL A 498 11.23 17.55 -6.54
CA VAL A 498 11.96 18.10 -7.70
C VAL A 498 10.98 18.76 -8.67
N TRP A 499 9.91 18.07 -9.05
CA TRP A 499 8.85 18.57 -9.94
C TRP A 499 8.13 19.79 -9.35
N LYS A 500 7.86 19.82 -8.04
CA LYS A 500 7.29 21.00 -7.38
C LYS A 500 8.17 22.25 -7.51
N ARG A 501 9.51 22.10 -7.45
CA ARG A 501 10.44 23.22 -7.65
C ARG A 501 10.46 23.70 -9.10
N LEU A 502 10.26 22.79 -10.05
CA LEU A 502 10.32 23.08 -11.49
C LEU A 502 9.02 23.67 -12.04
N ASN A 503 7.87 23.29 -11.49
CA ASN A 503 6.58 23.88 -11.83
C ASN A 503 6.48 25.37 -11.46
N SER A 504 7.38 25.89 -10.63
CA SER A 504 7.52 27.34 -10.40
C SER A 504 8.26 28.09 -11.54
N LYS A 505 8.83 27.36 -12.51
CA LYS A 505 9.63 27.87 -13.63
C LYS A 505 9.16 27.39 -15.02
N ASN A 506 7.93 26.86 -15.13
CA ASN A 506 7.29 26.45 -16.41
C ASN A 506 7.99 25.37 -17.26
N GLU A 507 9.06 24.70 -16.80
CA GLU A 507 9.92 23.95 -17.73
C GLU A 507 9.77 22.42 -17.80
N ILE A 508 9.07 21.70 -16.92
CA ILE A 508 9.02 20.23 -17.03
C ILE A 508 7.64 19.64 -16.74
N GLY A 509 6.89 19.41 -17.82
CA GLY A 509 5.68 18.58 -17.85
C GLY A 509 5.88 17.22 -18.54
N SER A 510 7.13 16.80 -18.79
CA SER A 510 7.43 15.61 -19.59
C SER A 510 7.39 14.31 -18.77
N PRO A 511 6.74 13.24 -19.27
CA PRO A 511 6.71 11.95 -18.59
C PRO A 511 8.12 11.37 -18.51
N VAL A 512 8.47 10.79 -17.36
CA VAL A 512 9.71 10.03 -17.17
C VAL A 512 9.41 8.54 -17.29
N LYS A 513 10.04 7.85 -18.24
CA LYS A 513 10.07 6.39 -18.33
C LYS A 513 11.28 5.84 -17.56
N ILE A 514 11.07 4.82 -16.74
CA ILE A 514 12.10 4.13 -15.97
C ILE A 514 12.37 2.79 -16.63
N ILE A 515 13.56 2.64 -17.22
CA ILE A 515 13.97 1.46 -17.98
C ILE A 515 14.97 0.64 -17.18
N ALA A 516 14.69 -0.66 -17.00
CA ALA A 516 15.64 -1.59 -16.43
C ALA A 516 16.67 -2.03 -17.48
N LEU A 517 17.95 -1.90 -17.14
CA LEU A 517 19.04 -2.51 -17.90
C LEU A 517 19.41 -3.83 -17.22
N ASN A 518 18.84 -4.94 -17.69
CA ASN A 518 19.00 -6.25 -17.09
C ASN A 518 20.27 -6.94 -17.62
N PHE A 519 21.39 -6.77 -16.92
CA PHE A 519 22.67 -7.37 -17.32
C PHE A 519 22.74 -8.89 -17.13
N LEU A 520 21.79 -9.48 -16.40
CA LEU A 520 21.79 -10.89 -16.08
C LEU A 520 20.38 -11.46 -16.28
N PRO A 521 19.91 -11.59 -17.54
CA PRO A 521 18.64 -12.23 -17.85
C PRO A 521 18.71 -13.71 -17.47
N ARG A 522 17.84 -14.15 -16.55
CA ARG A 522 17.79 -15.54 -16.03
C ARG A 522 16.36 -16.02 -15.92
N LYS A 523 16.09 -17.26 -16.32
CA LYS A 523 14.77 -17.89 -16.29
C LYS A 523 14.68 -18.87 -15.10
N GLY A 524 14.58 -18.32 -13.88
CA GLY A 524 14.26 -19.10 -12.67
C GLY A 524 15.44 -19.45 -11.75
N HIS A 525 15.15 -20.18 -10.66
CA HIS A 525 16.09 -20.47 -9.58
C HIS A 525 17.23 -21.43 -9.94
N SER A 526 17.09 -22.21 -11.02
CA SER A 526 18.12 -23.13 -11.53
C SER A 526 19.26 -22.43 -12.27
N GLU A 527 19.13 -21.13 -12.57
CA GLU A 527 20.11 -20.35 -13.34
C GLU A 527 20.73 -19.22 -12.50
N LEU A 528 20.84 -19.39 -11.18
CA LEU A 528 21.35 -18.33 -10.30
C LEU A 528 22.81 -17.96 -10.64
N PRO A 529 23.16 -16.65 -10.66
CA PRO A 529 24.49 -16.18 -11.07
C PRO A 529 25.67 -16.76 -10.27
N ILE A 530 25.43 -17.22 -9.05
CA ILE A 530 26.46 -17.83 -8.18
C ILE A 530 26.98 -19.16 -8.74
N PHE A 531 26.19 -19.86 -9.56
CA PHE A 531 26.56 -21.14 -10.16
C PHE A 531 27.14 -21.00 -11.58
N ASP A 532 27.20 -19.78 -12.12
CA ASP A 532 27.71 -19.50 -13.45
C ASP A 532 29.22 -19.24 -13.40
N GLN A 533 30.00 -20.28 -13.70
CA GLN A 533 31.46 -20.22 -13.65
C GLN A 533 32.05 -19.28 -14.72
N GLN A 534 31.41 -19.15 -15.88
CA GLN A 534 31.85 -18.25 -16.94
C GLN A 534 31.66 -16.79 -16.51
N LEU A 535 30.47 -16.46 -15.98
CA LEU A 535 30.19 -15.16 -15.39
C LEU A 535 31.18 -14.82 -14.28
N TRP A 536 31.48 -15.78 -13.39
CA TRP A 536 32.47 -15.58 -12.33
C TRP A 536 33.85 -15.23 -12.90
N ASN A 537 34.34 -16.00 -13.88
CA ASN A 537 35.65 -15.77 -14.48
C ASN A 537 35.72 -14.40 -15.17
N ILE A 538 34.70 -14.02 -15.94
CA ILE A 538 34.62 -12.73 -16.64
C ILE A 538 34.59 -11.57 -15.64
N THR A 539 33.68 -11.62 -14.67
CA THR A 539 33.54 -10.54 -13.67
C THR A 539 34.77 -10.42 -12.79
N LYS A 540 35.42 -11.54 -12.44
CA LYS A 540 36.67 -11.56 -11.68
C LYS A 540 37.82 -10.96 -12.49
N SER A 541 37.99 -11.33 -13.76
CA SER A 541 39.03 -10.74 -14.63
C SER A 541 38.85 -9.22 -14.72
N ARG A 542 37.63 -8.74 -15.00
CA ARG A 542 37.33 -7.32 -15.12
C ARG A 542 37.54 -6.51 -13.83
N VAL A 543 37.30 -7.12 -12.67
CA VAL A 543 37.56 -6.47 -11.38
C VAL A 543 39.07 -6.49 -11.06
N SER A 544 39.76 -7.58 -11.40
CA SER A 544 41.21 -7.71 -11.22
C SER A 544 42.00 -6.76 -12.12
N GLU A 545 41.63 -6.63 -13.40
CA GLU A 545 42.26 -5.70 -14.37
C GLU A 545 42.08 -4.23 -13.97
N ARG A 546 41.03 -3.92 -13.21
CA ARG A 546 40.82 -2.59 -12.62
C ARG A 546 41.66 -2.33 -11.36
N GLY A 547 42.23 -3.37 -10.74
CA GLY A 547 43.10 -3.26 -9.56
C GLY A 547 42.52 -2.39 -8.43
N ASP A 548 43.39 -1.65 -7.74
CA ASP A 548 43.04 -0.64 -6.71
C ASP A 548 42.46 0.69 -7.27
N ASP A 549 42.14 0.75 -8.58
CA ASP A 549 41.48 1.91 -9.20
C ASP A 549 39.94 1.86 -9.09
N HIS A 550 39.38 0.83 -8.45
CA HIS A 550 37.95 0.80 -8.11
C HIS A 550 37.68 1.68 -6.87
N GLN A 551 36.68 2.57 -6.93
CA GLN A 551 36.43 3.61 -5.90
C GLN A 551 36.21 3.10 -4.47
N SER A 552 35.85 1.83 -4.35
CA SER A 552 35.30 1.21 -3.15
C SER A 552 35.85 -0.21 -2.91
N ILE A 553 36.67 -0.77 -3.79
CA ILE A 553 37.17 -2.17 -3.69
C ILE A 553 38.66 -2.18 -4.04
N ASN A 554 39.51 -2.58 -3.10
CA ASN A 554 40.96 -2.64 -3.32
C ASN A 554 41.37 -4.09 -3.63
N PHE A 555 41.34 -4.47 -4.91
CA PHE A 555 41.66 -5.84 -5.32
C PHE A 555 43.12 -6.20 -5.04
N ASP A 556 44.06 -5.29 -5.27
CA ASP A 556 45.50 -5.55 -5.11
C ASP A 556 45.88 -5.59 -3.63
N SER A 557 45.19 -4.79 -2.80
CA SER A 557 45.40 -4.76 -1.36
C SER A 557 44.83 -5.98 -0.61
N ASN A 558 43.71 -6.56 -1.07
CA ASN A 558 43.03 -7.70 -0.42
C ASN A 558 42.21 -8.58 -1.41
N PRO A 559 42.85 -9.50 -2.15
CA PRO A 559 42.16 -10.32 -3.17
C PRO A 559 41.05 -11.22 -2.60
N LYS A 560 41.29 -11.88 -1.46
CA LYS A 560 40.32 -12.80 -0.82
C LYS A 560 39.06 -12.09 -0.32
N GLU A 561 39.21 -10.88 0.20
CA GLU A 561 38.08 -10.06 0.68
C GLU A 561 37.23 -9.58 -0.50
N THR A 562 37.89 -9.17 -1.59
CA THR A 562 37.21 -8.75 -2.82
C THR A 562 36.43 -9.90 -3.46
N GLU A 563 37.02 -11.10 -3.55
CA GLU A 563 36.30 -12.28 -4.02
C GLU A 563 35.08 -12.61 -3.14
N ALA A 564 35.21 -12.51 -1.82
CA ALA A 564 34.10 -12.74 -0.90
C ALA A 564 32.96 -11.73 -1.09
N ILE A 565 33.29 -10.46 -1.33
CA ILE A 565 32.31 -9.41 -1.66
C ILE A 565 31.59 -9.76 -2.97
N MET A 566 32.33 -10.09 -4.03
CA MET A 566 31.77 -10.45 -5.33
C MET A 566 30.82 -11.66 -5.24
N LYS A 567 31.25 -12.74 -4.56
CA LYS A 567 30.39 -13.91 -4.29
C LYS A 567 29.15 -13.52 -3.49
N GLY A 568 29.27 -12.57 -2.57
CA GLY A 568 28.14 -12.00 -1.86
C GLY A 568 27.12 -11.34 -2.79
N PHE A 569 27.56 -10.57 -3.78
CA PHE A 569 26.64 -9.95 -4.75
C PHE A 569 25.96 -10.99 -5.64
N LEU A 570 26.69 -12.02 -6.10
CA LEU A 570 26.14 -13.09 -6.92
C LEU A 570 25.12 -13.95 -6.16
N SER A 571 25.42 -14.33 -4.92
CA SER A 571 24.53 -15.16 -4.09
C SER A 571 23.24 -14.44 -3.68
N ARG A 572 23.28 -13.10 -3.56
CA ARG A 572 22.11 -12.28 -3.22
C ARG A 572 21.37 -11.72 -4.43
N PHE A 573 21.82 -12.04 -5.65
CA PHE A 573 21.16 -11.58 -6.86
C PHE A 573 19.76 -12.21 -6.98
N GLN A 574 18.77 -11.38 -7.28
CA GLN A 574 17.38 -11.79 -7.47
C GLN A 574 16.95 -11.43 -8.90
N PRO A 575 16.61 -12.41 -9.76
CA PRO A 575 16.23 -12.19 -11.15
C PRO A 575 15.12 -11.16 -11.33
N VAL A 576 15.13 -10.49 -12.48
CA VAL A 576 14.05 -9.59 -12.88
C VAL A 576 12.81 -10.42 -13.19
N ASN A 577 11.66 -10.02 -12.65
CA ASN A 577 10.39 -10.70 -12.91
C ASN A 577 9.24 -9.70 -13.12
N SER A 578 8.99 -9.36 -14.39
CA SER A 578 7.98 -8.38 -14.79
C SER A 578 6.53 -8.72 -14.39
N LYS A 579 6.27 -9.94 -13.90
CA LYS A 579 4.94 -10.33 -13.39
C LYS A 579 4.65 -9.79 -11.99
N TYR A 580 5.67 -9.41 -11.22
CA TYR A 580 5.53 -9.04 -9.82
C TYR A 580 6.18 -7.69 -9.49
N THR A 581 5.64 -7.01 -8.49
CA THR A 581 6.23 -5.78 -7.92
C THR A 581 7.53 -6.09 -7.19
N PRO A 582 8.58 -5.25 -7.34
CA PRO A 582 8.59 -3.94 -7.99
C PRO A 582 8.85 -3.95 -9.50
N ASP A 583 9.21 -5.08 -10.10
CA ASP A 583 9.75 -5.11 -11.47
C ASP A 583 8.67 -4.88 -12.54
N ASN A 584 7.41 -5.18 -12.23
CA ASN A 584 6.27 -4.83 -13.07
C ASN A 584 6.01 -3.31 -13.20
N GLN A 585 6.78 -2.48 -12.49
CA GLN A 585 6.71 -1.01 -12.58
C GLN A 585 7.76 -0.41 -13.52
N PHE A 586 8.72 -1.19 -14.03
CA PHE A 586 9.59 -0.71 -15.11
C PHE A 586 8.75 -0.54 -16.38
N ASP A 587 8.93 0.57 -17.08
CA ASP A 587 8.24 0.82 -18.34
C ASP A 587 8.77 -0.12 -19.43
N GLU A 588 10.08 -0.42 -19.39
CA GLU A 588 10.73 -1.37 -20.29
C GLU A 588 11.87 -2.12 -19.58
N ILE A 589 12.16 -3.33 -20.05
CA ILE A 589 13.30 -4.15 -19.60
C ILE A 589 14.15 -4.49 -20.82
N LEU A 590 15.37 -3.93 -20.86
CA LEU A 590 16.36 -4.25 -21.87
C LEU A 590 17.27 -5.36 -21.33
N ASP A 591 17.15 -6.55 -21.88
CA ASP A 591 18.03 -7.67 -21.56
C ASP A 591 19.38 -7.47 -22.25
N LEU A 592 20.43 -7.54 -21.44
CA LEU A 592 21.82 -7.28 -21.81
C LEU A 592 22.69 -8.50 -21.46
N ASN A 593 23.90 -8.55 -21.99
CA ASN A 593 24.78 -9.71 -21.85
C ASN A 593 26.03 -9.42 -21.01
N VAL A 594 26.60 -10.47 -20.41
CA VAL A 594 27.92 -10.44 -19.76
C VAL A 594 28.80 -11.50 -20.40
N GLY A 595 29.68 -11.04 -21.29
CA GLY A 595 30.67 -11.81 -22.06
C GLY A 595 31.99 -11.06 -22.09
N GLU A 596 32.98 -11.46 -22.89
CA GLU A 596 34.28 -10.75 -22.98
C GLU A 596 34.12 -9.30 -23.47
N ASN A 597 33.46 -9.09 -24.62
CA ASN A 597 33.24 -7.77 -25.24
C ASN A 597 31.85 -7.17 -25.01
N SER A 598 31.09 -7.71 -24.05
CA SER A 598 29.66 -7.41 -23.93
C SER A 598 29.33 -5.95 -23.61
N SER A 599 30.25 -5.17 -23.04
CA SER A 599 29.98 -3.75 -22.76
C SER A 599 29.76 -2.91 -24.02
N PHE A 600 30.44 -3.24 -25.12
CA PHE A 600 30.25 -2.61 -26.43
C PHE A 600 28.92 -3.01 -27.06
N GLU A 601 28.63 -4.32 -27.08
CA GLU A 601 27.36 -4.86 -27.59
C GLU A 601 26.16 -4.29 -26.83
N ASN A 602 26.25 -4.23 -25.50
CA ASN A 602 25.20 -3.65 -24.67
C ASN A 602 25.01 -2.15 -24.94
N ALA A 603 26.09 -1.41 -25.25
CA ALA A 603 25.97 -0.02 -25.64
C ALA A 603 25.21 0.12 -26.96
N LYS A 604 25.49 -0.75 -27.94
CA LYS A 604 24.73 -0.82 -29.20
C LYS A 604 23.26 -1.13 -28.96
N ILE A 605 22.92 -2.14 -28.14
CA ILE A 605 21.53 -2.49 -27.82
C ILE A 605 20.76 -1.28 -27.25
N ILE A 606 21.37 -0.54 -26.31
CA ILE A 606 20.74 0.64 -25.70
C ILE A 606 20.60 1.78 -26.72
N LEU A 607 21.62 2.05 -27.52
CA LEU A 607 21.59 3.10 -28.55
C LEU A 607 20.55 2.77 -29.63
N ASP A 608 20.53 1.55 -30.13
CA ASP A 608 19.58 1.07 -31.14
C ASP A 608 18.14 1.18 -30.65
N TYR A 609 17.89 0.84 -29.38
CA TYR A 609 16.58 1.04 -28.76
C TYR A 609 16.15 2.52 -28.86
N PHE A 610 17.00 3.44 -28.40
CA PHE A 610 16.67 4.87 -28.40
C PHE A 610 16.64 5.52 -29.79
N ILE A 611 17.37 4.98 -30.77
CA ILE A 611 17.30 5.40 -32.16
C ILE A 611 15.98 4.95 -32.79
N LYS A 612 15.55 3.71 -32.54
CA LYS A 612 14.25 3.19 -33.00
C LYS A 612 13.07 3.95 -32.41
N GLU A 613 13.19 4.35 -31.14
CA GLU A 613 12.20 5.21 -30.46
C GLU A 613 12.24 6.68 -30.92
N GLY A 614 13.15 7.05 -31.82
CA GLY A 614 13.30 8.43 -32.33
C GLY A 614 13.82 9.42 -31.28
N VAL A 615 14.38 8.94 -30.17
CA VAL A 615 14.91 9.76 -29.08
C VAL A 615 16.32 10.25 -29.40
N LEU A 616 17.14 9.38 -30.00
CA LEU A 616 18.51 9.67 -30.43
C LEU A 616 18.63 9.66 -31.96
N PRO A 617 19.51 10.50 -32.55
CA PRO A 617 19.83 10.38 -33.97
C PRO A 617 20.67 9.13 -34.24
N SER A 618 20.75 8.70 -35.51
CA SER A 618 21.60 7.58 -35.91
C SER A 618 23.07 7.84 -35.56
N VAL A 619 23.80 6.79 -35.22
CA VAL A 619 25.24 6.82 -34.89
C VAL A 619 25.96 5.72 -35.66
N GLU A 620 27.14 6.03 -36.19
CA GLU A 620 27.96 5.04 -36.90
C GLU A 620 28.70 4.14 -35.91
N ASP A 621 28.87 2.86 -36.26
CA ASP A 621 29.59 1.88 -35.43
C ASP A 621 30.99 2.34 -35.03
N LYS A 622 31.70 3.01 -35.94
CA LYS A 622 33.04 3.57 -35.68
C LYS A 622 33.04 4.60 -34.55
N GLN A 623 31.98 5.39 -34.42
CA GLN A 623 31.85 6.36 -33.33
C GLN A 623 31.58 5.65 -32.00
N ILE A 624 30.81 4.56 -32.00
CA ILE A 624 30.58 3.73 -30.82
C ILE A 624 31.89 3.05 -30.38
N GLU A 625 32.69 2.54 -31.32
CA GLU A 625 34.00 1.92 -31.04
C GLU A 625 34.97 2.90 -30.38
N LEU A 626 35.11 4.11 -30.93
CA LEU A 626 35.93 5.17 -30.34
C LEU A 626 35.45 5.53 -28.92
N ALA A 627 34.13 5.70 -28.75
CA ALA A 627 33.54 5.98 -27.44
C ALA A 627 33.77 4.84 -26.43
N PHE A 628 33.81 3.59 -26.89
CA PHE A 628 34.05 2.41 -26.08
C PHE A 628 35.50 2.31 -25.62
N GLU A 629 36.47 2.52 -26.51
CA GLU A 629 37.90 2.51 -26.16
C GLU A 629 38.25 3.64 -25.19
N GLU A 630 37.66 4.82 -25.37
CA GLU A 630 37.81 5.91 -24.39
C GLU A 630 37.14 5.58 -23.04
N ALA A 631 36.01 4.86 -23.03
CA ALA A 631 35.31 4.47 -21.80
C ALA A 631 36.09 3.40 -21.02
N LYS A 632 36.85 2.52 -21.70
CA LYS A 632 37.76 1.56 -21.04
C LYS A 632 38.87 2.27 -20.26
N SER A 633 39.35 3.39 -20.78
CA SER A 633 40.43 4.19 -20.18
C SER A 633 39.98 5.06 -18.99
N TYR A 634 38.71 5.00 -18.61
CA TYR A 634 38.16 5.81 -17.53
C TYR A 634 38.73 5.44 -16.15
N ARG A 635 39.24 6.44 -15.43
CA ARG A 635 39.64 6.33 -14.02
C ARG A 635 38.75 7.21 -13.14
N PRO A 636 38.23 6.71 -12.01
CA PRO A 636 37.37 7.52 -11.15
C PRO A 636 38.11 8.63 -10.38
N SER A 637 37.45 9.75 -10.12
CA SER A 637 38.06 10.95 -9.52
C SER A 637 38.04 11.00 -7.98
N THR A 638 37.32 10.10 -7.30
CA THR A 638 37.25 10.04 -5.82
C THR A 638 37.49 8.63 -5.27
N LYS A 639 38.41 8.48 -4.29
CA LYS A 639 38.67 7.21 -3.57
C LYS A 639 37.95 7.21 -2.22
N LYS A 640 37.14 6.18 -1.93
CA LYS A 640 36.53 5.97 -0.61
C LYS A 640 37.23 4.84 0.14
N PHE A 641 37.81 5.14 1.30
CA PHE A 641 38.25 4.10 2.23
C PHE A 641 37.03 3.44 2.87
N MET A 642 36.79 2.14 2.58
CA MET A 642 35.92 1.31 3.41
C MET A 642 36.70 0.85 4.65
N GLY A 643 36.75 1.71 5.66
CA GLY A 643 37.27 1.33 6.98
C GLY A 643 36.39 0.25 7.62
N LYS A 644 37.04 -0.79 8.16
CA LYS A 644 36.46 -1.90 8.93
C LYS A 644 35.41 -1.40 9.94
N ASN A 645 34.26 -2.06 9.97
CA ASN A 645 33.33 -1.99 11.10
C ASN A 645 33.99 -2.62 12.35
N ASN A 646 34.82 -1.84 13.06
CA ASN A 646 35.22 -2.18 14.42
C ASN A 646 34.09 -1.79 15.37
N SER A 647 33.13 -2.71 15.52
CA SER A 647 32.36 -2.77 16.75
C SER A 647 33.33 -3.12 17.91
N LYS A 648 33.25 -2.33 18.99
CA LYS A 648 33.96 -2.47 20.27
C LYS A 648 35.47 -2.12 20.27
N LYS A 649 35.79 -0.89 20.68
CA LYS A 649 36.64 -0.58 21.87
C LYS A 649 36.87 0.92 22.04
N ASN A 650 37.06 1.31 23.31
CA ASN A 650 37.60 2.56 23.82
C ASN A 650 36.62 3.70 24.17
N LYS A 651 35.86 3.47 25.26
CA LYS A 651 35.88 4.43 26.39
C LYS A 651 37.28 4.36 27.02
N THR A 652 38.08 5.41 26.90
CA THR A 652 38.85 6.08 27.98
C THR A 652 40.00 6.91 27.42
N LYS A 653 40.20 8.07 28.07
CA LYS A 653 41.38 8.96 28.09
C LYS A 653 41.66 9.78 26.82
N ASN A 654 41.27 11.07 26.87
CA ASN A 654 42.20 12.09 27.34
C ASN A 654 41.47 13.40 27.68
N LYS A 655 41.53 13.76 28.97
CA LYS A 655 41.63 15.16 29.39
C LYS A 655 43.02 15.63 28.95
N GLU A 656 43.10 16.79 28.30
CA GLU A 656 43.76 17.99 28.85
C GLU A 656 44.05 19.04 27.77
N LYS A 657 43.80 20.29 28.18
CA LYS A 657 44.26 21.58 27.62
C LYS A 657 43.55 22.03 26.32
N THR A 658 42.99 23.25 26.22
CA THR A 658 43.06 24.44 27.06
C THR A 658 41.93 25.41 26.71
N ASN A 659 41.37 26.02 27.76
CA ASN A 659 40.66 27.31 27.86
C ASN A 659 40.72 28.29 26.68
N SER A 660 39.56 28.84 26.31
CA SER A 660 39.27 30.29 26.45
C SER A 660 37.77 30.62 26.26
N GLY A 661 37.14 31.19 27.31
CA GLY A 661 35.84 31.92 27.33
C GLY A 661 34.57 31.08 27.12
N LYS A 662 33.67 30.79 28.08
CA LYS A 662 33.04 31.62 29.14
C LYS A 662 32.54 32.98 28.65
N ASN A 663 31.28 33.05 28.22
CA ASN A 663 30.18 33.69 28.97
C ASN A 663 29.01 34.06 28.05
N LYS A 664 27.86 33.39 28.22
CA LYS A 664 26.54 34.00 28.52
C LYS A 664 25.43 32.96 28.44
N ALA A 665 24.44 33.12 29.32
CA ALA A 665 23.16 32.43 29.40
C ALA A 665 23.09 31.12 30.23
N GLU A 666 23.60 31.17 31.46
CA GLU A 666 22.92 30.55 32.60
C GLU A 666 22.00 31.61 33.24
N SER A 667 20.69 31.53 32.98
CA SER A 667 19.67 32.00 33.92
C SER A 667 18.38 31.24 33.63
N ASN A 668 17.76 30.73 34.69
CA ASN A 668 16.45 30.04 34.75
C ASN A 668 16.45 28.51 34.70
N ASN A 669 17.26 27.87 35.54
CA ASN A 669 16.86 26.55 36.06
C ASN A 669 17.25 26.34 37.53
N GLN A 670 16.89 27.30 38.39
CA GLN A 670 17.06 27.23 39.85
C GLN A 670 15.75 27.46 40.61
N LYS A 671 14.63 26.89 40.14
CA LYS A 671 13.35 26.98 40.87
C LYS A 671 12.51 25.69 40.91
N LEU A 672 13.09 24.51 40.73
CA LEU A 672 12.33 23.25 40.83
C LEU A 672 13.00 22.10 41.62
N GLU A 673 14.02 22.37 42.43
CA GLU A 673 14.64 21.36 43.33
C GLU A 673 14.43 21.69 44.82
N GLY A 674 13.26 22.22 45.15
CA GLY A 674 12.93 22.65 46.51
C GLY A 674 11.62 22.13 47.04
N LEU A 675 11.18 20.90 46.73
CA LEU A 675 10.00 20.32 47.41
C LEU A 675 9.84 18.79 47.36
N ILE A 676 10.93 18.03 47.23
CA ILE A 676 10.92 16.57 47.49
C ILE A 676 12.05 16.24 48.46
N LYS A 677 11.84 16.60 49.73
CA LYS A 677 12.53 16.05 50.89
C LYS A 677 11.78 16.46 52.16
N LYS A 678 10.63 15.81 52.41
CA LYS A 678 10.11 15.59 53.76
C LYS A 678 9.01 14.52 53.73
N LYS A 679 9.16 13.55 54.64
CA LYS A 679 8.23 12.49 55.07
C LYS A 679 8.25 11.17 54.29
N SER A 680 9.26 10.35 54.60
CA SER A 680 9.05 8.92 54.89
C SER A 680 8.95 8.73 56.41
N LEU A 681 7.93 7.99 56.87
CA LEU A 681 7.62 7.45 58.22
C LEU A 681 6.08 7.32 58.19
N THR A 682 5.39 6.18 58.22
CA THR A 682 5.46 4.90 58.97
C THR A 682 4.44 3.94 58.32
N THR A 683 4.79 2.70 57.96
CA THR A 683 4.62 1.44 58.74
C THR A 683 3.16 0.96 58.93
N LEU A 684 2.91 -0.25 58.38
CA LEU A 684 1.95 -1.30 58.74
C LEU A 684 0.75 -0.98 59.66
N ALA A 685 -0.47 -1.29 59.19
CA ALA A 685 -1.46 -2.09 59.92
C ALA A 685 -2.68 -2.45 59.04
N TYR A 686 -3.30 -3.59 59.34
CA TYR A 686 -4.63 -4.08 58.91
C TYR A 686 -4.75 -4.93 57.65
N GLU A 687 -4.10 -6.10 57.67
CA GLU A 687 -4.83 -7.37 57.53
C GLU A 687 -5.37 -7.75 58.92
N PHE A 688 -6.68 -7.63 59.15
CA PHE A 688 -7.48 -8.39 60.13
C PHE A 688 -8.92 -7.87 60.07
N LEU A 689 -9.81 -8.54 59.32
CA LEU A 689 -11.23 -8.72 59.69
C LEU A 689 -11.90 -9.75 58.76
N VAL A 690 -11.54 -11.02 58.96
CA VAL A 690 -12.47 -12.14 58.83
C VAL A 690 -12.60 -12.71 60.24
N MET A 691 -13.66 -12.33 60.93
CA MET A 691 -14.40 -13.05 61.99
C MET A 691 -15.27 -12.05 62.77
N SER A 692 -16.44 -11.76 62.21
CA SER A 692 -17.74 -11.58 62.90
C SER A 692 -18.81 -11.33 61.85
#